data_AF-A0A803QHS6-F1
#
_entry.id   AF-A0A803QHS6-F1
#
_cell.length_a   1.000
_cell.length_b   1.000
_cell.length_c   1.000
_cell.angle_alpha   90.00
_cell.angle_beta   90.00
_cell.angle_gamma   90.00
#
_symmetry.space_group_name_H-M   'P 1'
#
loop_
_entity.id
_entity.type
_entity.pdbx_description
1 polymer ?
#
loop_
_entity_poly.entity_id
_entity_poly.type
_entity_poly.pdbx_seq_one_letter_code
_entity_poly.pdbx_strand_id
1 'polypeptide(L)'
;MASLLEEILESVEMWLKLIKKPQPYVDPTLDPVLLVPGIAGSILKAVDDENGKEERVWVRILAADYKCRTKLWSRFDPTTGRTVSLDQKTSLVVPEDRHGLYAIDVLDPDMIIGRECVYYFHDMIVEMINWGFQEGKTLFGFGYDFRQSNRLQETLDRFSAKLESIYNASGGKKINVISHSMGGLLVKCFMSLHADVFEKYVKNWIAIAAPFQGAPGYVASTFLNGMSFVEGWEQNFFISKWSMHQLLIECPSVYELMACLDFDWEHIPLLEVWREKLVDGNSHVVLESYSPIESVEIFEKALTSNTVNHEGEIIPLPFNLEILKWANETRKILSRAKVPSQVKFFNIYGTSLDTPHSVCYGNGQTPVKDLQELRYFQPTYICVDGDGTVPVESAKADGLNAEARIGIPGEHRGILCDHHVFRILKHWLKADHDPFYNPLNDYVILPTAFEVESHKEKGLQVTSLKEEWEIISEDTDGQDDVATKKPLVSSITVSQNGGNNQFSSRAEARATIVLHPQNDGKQHVELNAVSVSMLDNCFMVYARKLSITWGEDNRYWTWQQHKDTSEELIEVARLKQVCWLEVNGKFEMRKLSPVTLYEVAFVVMMDDSANGWSFPVNISLSLPDGTNQQHNQDMTKLPTNQWTHITAGKFKTSHHNDQFGEDIHFSMHNYDSPWKAGLSIKGVLIQTTN
;
A
#
# COMPACT_ATOMS: atom_id res chain seq x y z
N MET A 1 -5.77 -36.89 36.37
CA MET A 1 -5.89 -35.68 35.52
C MET A 1 -4.55 -34.96 35.44
N ALA A 2 -3.95 -34.54 36.56
CA ALA A 2 -2.61 -33.93 36.54
C ALA A 2 -1.48 -34.85 36.03
N SER A 3 -1.42 -36.11 36.48
CA SER A 3 -0.37 -37.05 36.02
C SER A 3 -0.51 -37.47 34.55
N LEU A 4 -1.74 -37.53 34.03
CA LEU A 4 -2.00 -37.85 32.62
C LEU A 4 -1.59 -36.69 31.70
N LEU A 5 -1.69 -35.45 32.19
CA LEU A 5 -1.27 -34.26 31.47
C LEU A 5 0.26 -34.16 31.39
N GLU A 6 0.95 -34.50 32.49
CA GLU A 6 2.42 -34.60 32.53
C GLU A 6 2.95 -35.69 31.61
N GLU A 7 2.35 -36.89 31.60
CA GLU A 7 2.75 -37.98 30.70
C GLU A 7 2.53 -37.63 29.21
N ILE A 8 1.46 -36.88 28.89
CA ILE A 8 1.20 -36.37 27.53
C ILE A 8 2.24 -35.31 27.15
N LEU A 9 2.57 -34.38 28.06
CA LEU A 9 3.59 -33.34 27.85
C LEU A 9 4.97 -33.94 27.62
N GLU A 10 5.38 -34.93 28.43
CA GLU A 10 6.66 -35.65 28.25
C GLU A 10 6.68 -36.45 26.94
N SER A 11 5.57 -37.07 26.58
CA SER A 11 5.44 -37.81 25.32
C SER A 11 5.52 -36.89 24.09
N VAL A 12 4.89 -35.72 24.15
CA VAL A 12 4.97 -34.68 23.11
C VAL A 12 6.38 -34.09 23.03
N GLU A 13 7.03 -33.82 24.16
CA GLU A 13 8.44 -33.39 24.18
C GLU A 13 9.39 -34.44 23.59
N MET A 14 9.21 -35.72 23.91
CA MET A 14 9.99 -36.80 23.32
C MET A 14 9.73 -36.94 21.83
N TRP A 15 8.48 -36.79 21.38
CA TRP A 15 8.13 -36.81 19.95
C TRP A 15 8.75 -35.63 19.19
N LEU A 16 8.73 -34.42 19.78
CA LEU A 16 9.40 -33.22 19.25
C LEU A 16 10.93 -33.36 19.22
N LYS A 17 11.54 -34.04 20.21
CA LYS A 17 12.97 -34.36 20.24
C LYS A 17 13.37 -35.43 19.21
N LEU A 18 12.43 -36.29 18.80
CA LEU A 18 12.62 -37.35 17.79
C LEU A 18 12.46 -36.87 16.35
N ILE A 19 11.81 -35.72 16.13
CA ILE A 19 11.87 -35.02 14.85
C ILE A 19 13.29 -34.45 14.72
N LYS A 20 14.19 -35.21 14.07
CA LYS A 20 15.44 -34.64 13.56
C LYS A 20 15.04 -33.48 12.66
N LYS A 21 15.25 -32.24 13.11
CA LYS A 21 15.21 -31.08 12.20
C LYS A 21 16.12 -31.42 11.02
N PRO A 22 15.62 -31.43 9.77
CA PRO A 22 16.48 -31.68 8.63
C PRO A 22 17.66 -30.71 8.72
N GLN A 23 18.88 -31.22 8.51
CA GLN A 23 20.02 -30.31 8.43
C GLN A 23 19.76 -29.36 7.25
N PRO A 24 19.87 -28.04 7.46
CA PRO A 24 19.63 -27.09 6.39
C PRO A 24 20.60 -27.39 5.24
N TYR A 25 20.07 -27.41 4.01
CA TYR A 25 20.89 -27.46 2.82
C TYR A 25 21.79 -26.21 2.80
N VAL A 26 23.08 -26.37 2.52
CA VAL A 26 24.04 -25.25 2.45
C VAL A 26 24.84 -25.41 1.17
N ASP A 27 24.79 -24.40 0.31
CA ASP A 27 25.61 -24.31 -0.88
C ASP A 27 26.76 -23.31 -0.65
N PRO A 28 28.00 -23.78 -0.46
CA PRO A 28 29.15 -22.90 -0.21
C PRO A 28 29.59 -22.11 -1.46
N THR A 29 29.06 -22.41 -2.63
CA THR A 29 29.44 -21.75 -3.89
C THR A 29 28.73 -20.42 -4.08
N LEU A 30 27.60 -20.18 -3.40
CA LEU A 30 26.82 -18.95 -3.48
C LEU A 30 27.63 -17.72 -3.06
N ASP A 31 27.38 -16.62 -3.77
CA ASP A 31 27.91 -15.30 -3.43
C ASP A 31 27.07 -14.69 -2.30
N PRO A 32 27.66 -13.92 -1.38
CA PRO A 32 26.93 -13.37 -0.24
C PRO A 32 25.84 -12.39 -0.64
N VAL A 33 24.77 -12.34 0.15
CA VAL A 33 23.62 -11.44 0.02
C VAL A 33 23.52 -10.54 1.24
N LEU A 34 23.30 -9.25 1.00
CA LEU A 34 22.97 -8.25 2.01
C LEU A 34 21.57 -7.70 1.76
N LEU A 35 20.66 -7.88 2.73
CA LEU A 35 19.31 -7.35 2.71
C LEU A 35 19.26 -5.97 3.39
N VAL A 36 18.68 -4.97 2.71
CA VAL A 36 18.55 -3.59 3.17
C VAL A 36 17.07 -3.18 3.20
N PRO A 37 16.52 -2.81 4.37
CA PRO A 37 15.11 -2.49 4.55
C PRO A 37 14.74 -1.10 4.05
N GLY A 38 13.44 -0.85 3.95
CA GLY A 38 12.85 0.45 3.68
C GLY A 38 12.62 1.29 4.94
N ILE A 39 11.91 2.40 4.76
CA ILE A 39 11.50 3.27 5.87
C ILE A 39 10.67 2.46 6.87
N ALA A 40 10.93 2.67 8.16
CA ALA A 40 10.26 1.96 9.25
C ALA A 40 10.48 0.42 9.27
N GLY A 41 11.26 -0.16 8.35
CA GLY A 41 11.51 -1.60 8.22
C GLY A 41 12.68 -2.15 9.06
N SER A 42 13.14 -1.39 10.07
CA SER A 42 14.20 -1.81 10.99
C SER A 42 13.73 -1.70 12.43
N ILE A 43 14.01 -2.70 13.26
CA ILE A 43 13.82 -2.62 14.71
C ILE A 43 14.74 -1.54 15.31
N LEU A 44 14.20 -0.71 16.19
CA LEU A 44 14.94 0.24 17.03
C LEU A 44 14.81 -0.12 18.50
N LYS A 45 15.93 -0.06 19.21
CA LYS A 45 16.01 -0.17 20.67
C LYS A 45 16.47 1.14 21.28
N ALA A 46 15.89 1.54 22.40
CA ALA A 46 16.42 2.60 23.25
C ALA A 46 17.35 1.95 24.28
N VAL A 47 18.55 2.50 24.43
CA VAL A 47 19.55 2.10 25.42
C VAL A 47 19.64 3.20 26.45
N ASP A 48 19.45 2.85 27.72
CA ASP A 48 19.64 3.77 28.85
C ASP A 48 21.14 4.10 29.02
N ASP A 49 21.48 5.38 28.98
CA ASP A 49 22.88 5.82 28.99
C ASP A 49 23.55 5.61 30.37
N GLU A 50 22.78 5.48 31.46
CA GLU A 50 23.31 5.26 32.81
C GLU A 50 23.57 3.79 33.11
N ASN A 51 22.63 2.91 32.73
CA ASN A 51 22.68 1.49 33.12
C ASN A 51 22.81 0.50 31.94
N GLY A 52 22.80 1.00 30.70
CA GLY A 52 22.96 0.20 29.48
C GLY A 52 21.78 -0.73 29.18
N LYS A 53 20.65 -0.58 29.87
CA LYS A 53 19.48 -1.44 29.65
C LYS A 53 18.82 -1.11 28.32
N GLU A 54 18.63 -2.14 27.51
CA GLU A 54 17.96 -2.03 26.23
C GLU A 54 16.44 -2.26 26.35
N GLU A 55 15.64 -1.46 25.66
CA GLU A 55 14.23 -1.75 25.40
C GLU A 55 13.89 -1.57 23.92
N ARG A 56 13.12 -2.48 23.33
CA ARG A 56 12.61 -2.30 21.96
C ARG A 56 11.54 -1.21 21.94
N VAL A 57 11.76 -0.16 21.15
CA VAL A 57 10.84 0.98 21.00
C VAL A 57 10.12 0.97 19.64
N TRP A 58 10.67 0.28 18.64
CA TRP A 58 10.09 0.11 17.32
C TRP A 58 10.56 -1.22 16.69
N VAL A 59 9.78 -1.98 15.92
CA VAL A 59 8.31 -1.95 15.89
C VAL A 59 7.79 -2.64 17.15
N ARG A 60 6.67 -2.14 17.66
CA ARG A 60 6.00 -2.65 18.86
C ARG A 60 4.52 -2.35 18.72
N ILE A 61 3.69 -3.31 19.07
CA ILE A 61 2.23 -3.11 19.15
C ILE A 61 1.84 -2.74 20.59
N LEU A 62 2.34 -3.45 21.60
CA LEU A 62 1.95 -3.18 22.99
C LEU A 62 2.56 -1.87 23.52
N ALA A 63 1.70 -0.92 23.92
CA ALA A 63 2.10 0.41 24.39
C ALA A 63 2.90 1.23 23.34
N ALA A 64 2.65 0.96 22.04
CA ALA A 64 3.34 1.58 20.93
C ALA A 64 3.31 3.11 21.00
N ASP A 65 2.12 3.70 21.17
CA ASP A 65 1.94 5.15 21.24
C ASP A 65 2.71 5.77 22.42
N TYR A 66 2.61 5.19 23.63
CA TYR A 66 3.33 5.67 24.80
C TYR A 66 4.86 5.64 24.59
N LYS A 67 5.39 4.55 24.04
CA LYS A 67 6.83 4.42 23.76
C LYS A 67 7.28 5.35 22.64
N CYS A 68 6.45 5.55 21.62
CA CYS A 68 6.73 6.54 20.59
C CYS A 68 6.87 7.95 21.19
N ARG A 69 5.91 8.37 22.02
CA ARG A 69 5.91 9.70 22.62
C ARG A 69 7.05 9.94 23.61
N THR A 70 7.46 8.89 24.32
CA THR A 70 8.48 9.01 25.37
C THR A 70 9.90 8.73 24.89
N LYS A 71 10.11 8.00 23.80
CA LYS A 71 11.44 7.56 23.35
C LYS A 71 11.77 7.88 21.89
N LEU A 72 10.77 7.94 21.00
CA LEU A 72 10.99 8.12 19.57
C LEU A 72 10.80 9.56 19.11
N TRP A 73 9.88 10.34 19.71
CA TRP A 73 9.74 11.75 19.37
C TRP A 73 11.10 12.45 19.39
N SER A 74 11.33 13.22 18.34
CA SER A 74 12.66 13.69 17.99
C SER A 74 12.64 15.13 17.54
N ARG A 75 13.82 15.71 17.45
CA ARG A 75 14.07 17.01 16.85
C ARG A 75 15.28 16.93 15.92
N PHE A 76 15.17 17.55 14.76
CA PHE A 76 16.28 17.68 13.85
C PHE A 76 17.24 18.78 14.30
N ASP A 77 18.52 18.44 14.34
CA ASP A 77 19.61 19.38 14.57
C ASP A 77 20.27 19.73 13.22
N PRO A 78 20.05 20.95 12.69
CA PRO A 78 20.60 21.34 11.39
C PRO A 78 22.12 21.51 11.39
N THR A 79 22.75 21.62 12.55
CA THR A 79 24.22 21.75 12.65
C THR A 79 24.92 20.43 12.42
N THR A 80 24.32 19.33 12.90
CA THR A 80 24.85 17.97 12.76
C THR A 80 24.18 17.20 11.62
N GLY A 81 23.01 17.64 11.17
CA GLY A 81 22.19 16.91 10.19
C GLY A 81 21.50 15.68 10.79
N ARG A 82 21.42 15.58 12.13
CA ARG A 82 20.91 14.42 12.85
C ARG A 82 19.53 14.70 13.42
N THR A 83 18.68 13.68 13.39
CA THR A 83 17.45 13.64 14.18
C THR A 83 17.74 13.01 15.53
N VAL A 84 17.59 13.77 16.60
CA VAL A 84 17.92 13.36 17.98
C VAL A 84 16.63 13.18 18.76
N SER A 85 16.52 12.10 19.55
CA SER A 85 15.36 11.88 20.41
C SER A 85 15.23 12.99 21.47
N LEU A 86 13.99 13.35 21.81
CA LEU A 86 13.70 14.33 22.87
C LEU A 86 14.07 13.80 24.26
N ASP A 87 14.05 12.47 24.45
CA ASP A 87 14.57 11.83 25.66
C ASP A 87 16.10 11.89 25.69
N GLN A 88 16.63 12.68 26.61
CA GLN A 88 18.07 12.88 26.78
C GLN A 88 18.78 11.75 27.54
N LYS A 89 18.04 10.80 28.09
CA LYS A 89 18.60 9.70 28.91
C LYS A 89 18.82 8.42 28.11
N THR A 90 18.34 8.38 26.87
CA THR A 90 18.48 7.19 26.04
C THR A 90 19.03 7.50 24.66
N SER A 91 19.85 6.58 24.18
CA SER A 91 20.34 6.55 22.80
C SER A 91 19.63 5.47 22.00
N LEU A 92 19.28 5.75 20.75
CA LEU A 92 18.68 4.75 19.88
C LEU A 92 19.75 3.95 19.14
N VAL A 93 19.59 2.63 19.14
CA VAL A 93 20.46 1.68 18.44
C VAL A 93 19.63 0.71 17.61
N VAL A 94 20.24 0.21 16.54
CA VAL A 94 19.68 -0.87 15.73
C VAL A 94 20.35 -2.18 16.15
N PRO A 95 19.60 -3.25 16.44
CA PRO A 95 20.20 -4.52 16.82
C PRO A 95 20.95 -5.17 15.64
N GLU A 96 22.15 -5.70 15.91
CA GLU A 96 22.97 -6.43 14.93
C GLU A 96 22.87 -7.95 15.10
N ASP A 97 21.96 -8.42 15.96
CA ASP A 97 21.67 -9.83 16.20
C ASP A 97 21.37 -10.57 14.89
N ARG A 98 21.73 -11.87 14.84
CA ARG A 98 21.67 -12.69 13.61
C ARG A 98 22.31 -11.97 12.41
N HIS A 99 23.46 -11.35 12.64
CA HIS A 99 24.22 -10.63 11.61
C HIS A 99 23.40 -9.52 10.92
N GLY A 100 22.53 -8.86 11.69
CA GLY A 100 21.63 -7.79 11.26
C GLY A 100 20.30 -8.28 10.66
N LEU A 101 20.09 -9.60 10.51
CA LEU A 101 18.83 -10.15 10.02
C LEU A 101 17.71 -9.96 11.05
N TYR A 102 18.00 -10.05 12.35
CA TYR A 102 16.99 -9.88 13.40
C TYR A 102 16.26 -8.53 13.29
N ALA A 103 16.97 -7.46 12.90
CA ALA A 103 16.39 -6.13 12.80
C ALA A 103 15.34 -6.00 11.69
N ILE A 104 15.33 -6.89 10.69
CA ILE A 104 14.56 -6.75 9.44
C ILE A 104 13.68 -7.97 9.12
N ASP A 105 13.79 -9.03 9.91
CA ASP A 105 13.08 -10.31 9.71
C ASP A 105 11.59 -10.20 10.10
N VAL A 106 11.31 -10.19 11.41
CA VAL A 106 9.98 -10.02 12.00
C VAL A 106 10.01 -8.76 12.86
N LEU A 107 9.25 -7.73 12.46
CA LEU A 107 9.41 -6.40 13.05
C LEU A 107 8.90 -6.31 14.50
N ASP A 108 7.87 -7.08 14.87
CA ASP A 108 7.45 -7.28 16.27
C ASP A 108 7.51 -8.77 16.67
N PRO A 109 8.67 -9.26 17.14
CA PRO A 109 8.84 -10.67 17.46
C PRO A 109 8.10 -11.11 18.73
N ASP A 110 7.65 -10.18 19.57
CA ASP A 110 6.90 -10.50 20.79
C ASP A 110 5.42 -10.78 20.50
N MET A 111 4.96 -10.54 19.27
CA MET A 111 3.61 -10.87 18.85
C MET A 111 3.50 -12.38 18.52
N ILE A 112 2.74 -13.10 19.34
CA ILE A 112 2.59 -14.57 19.25
C ILE A 112 1.42 -14.98 18.35
N ILE A 113 0.37 -14.17 18.26
CA ILE A 113 -0.84 -14.40 17.45
C ILE A 113 -0.86 -13.36 16.32
N GLY A 114 -1.08 -13.77 15.06
CA GLY A 114 -1.10 -12.84 13.92
C GLY A 114 0.30 -12.40 13.45
N ARG A 115 1.35 -13.15 13.81
CA ARG A 115 2.76 -12.79 13.60
C ARG A 115 3.11 -12.51 12.13
N GLU A 116 2.42 -13.16 11.22
CA GLU A 116 2.48 -12.94 9.78
C GLU A 116 2.23 -11.48 9.37
N CYS A 117 1.41 -10.72 10.11
CA CYS A 117 1.10 -9.32 9.80
C CYS A 117 2.29 -8.37 10.01
N VAL A 118 3.32 -8.80 10.76
CA VAL A 118 4.55 -8.04 11.04
C VAL A 118 5.80 -8.68 10.41
N TYR A 119 5.61 -9.67 9.53
CA TYR A 119 6.68 -10.17 8.68
C TYR A 119 7.12 -9.08 7.71
N TYR A 120 8.43 -8.96 7.54
CA TYR A 120 9.02 -8.04 6.59
C TYR A 120 9.92 -8.76 5.59
N PHE A 121 11.15 -9.12 5.96
CA PHE A 121 11.98 -10.02 5.13
C PHE A 121 11.83 -11.49 5.48
N HIS A 122 10.94 -11.86 6.40
CA HIS A 122 10.83 -13.21 6.93
C HIS A 122 10.76 -14.29 5.85
N ASP A 123 9.79 -14.19 4.95
CA ASP A 123 9.57 -15.20 3.90
C ASP A 123 10.76 -15.25 2.93
N MET A 124 11.35 -14.11 2.58
CA MET A 124 12.54 -14.04 1.74
C MET A 124 13.76 -14.70 2.41
N ILE A 125 13.96 -14.48 3.71
CA ILE A 125 15.05 -15.10 4.49
C ILE A 125 14.85 -16.61 4.54
N VAL A 126 13.63 -17.08 4.80
CA VAL A 126 13.28 -18.51 4.82
C VAL A 126 13.56 -19.15 3.47
N GLU A 127 13.13 -18.53 2.38
CA GLU A 127 13.37 -19.03 1.02
C GLU A 127 14.86 -19.04 0.66
N MET A 128 15.61 -17.99 0.98
CA MET A 128 17.06 -18.00 0.76
C MET A 128 17.77 -19.11 1.54
N ILE A 129 17.37 -19.37 2.78
CA ILE A 129 17.92 -20.51 3.54
C ILE A 129 17.58 -21.83 2.86
N ASN A 130 16.36 -21.98 2.34
CA ASN A 130 15.96 -23.16 1.55
C ASN A 130 16.80 -23.32 0.27
N TRP A 131 17.25 -22.22 -0.33
CA TRP A 131 18.12 -22.23 -1.52
C TRP A 131 19.59 -22.52 -1.21
N GLY A 132 19.97 -22.64 0.06
CA GLY A 132 21.33 -22.98 0.47
C GLY A 132 22.14 -21.84 1.08
N PHE A 133 21.54 -20.66 1.29
CA PHE A 133 22.19 -19.56 1.98
C PHE A 133 22.34 -19.82 3.48
N GLN A 134 23.41 -19.30 4.08
CA GLN A 134 23.72 -19.46 5.49
C GLN A 134 23.88 -18.10 6.18
N GLU A 135 23.10 -17.87 7.23
CA GLU A 135 23.22 -16.67 8.07
C GLU A 135 24.67 -16.49 8.57
N GLY A 136 25.19 -15.27 8.46
CA GLY A 136 26.54 -14.94 8.94
C GLY A 136 27.68 -15.41 8.06
N LYS A 137 27.40 -16.14 6.97
CA LYS A 137 28.40 -16.51 5.95
C LYS A 137 28.05 -16.03 4.56
N THR A 138 26.82 -16.26 4.12
CA THR A 138 26.33 -15.86 2.79
C THR A 138 25.03 -15.08 2.85
N LEU A 139 24.37 -14.97 4.01
CA LEU A 139 23.17 -14.15 4.19
C LEU A 139 23.31 -13.21 5.40
N PHE A 140 23.03 -11.93 5.16
CA PHE A 140 23.22 -10.85 6.11
C PHE A 140 22.11 -9.80 5.98
N GLY A 141 21.81 -9.11 7.08
CA GLY A 141 20.89 -7.97 7.09
C GLY A 141 21.60 -6.69 7.48
N PHE A 142 21.05 -5.54 7.07
CA PHE A 142 21.50 -4.22 7.48
C PHE A 142 20.33 -3.35 7.89
N GLY A 143 19.98 -3.37 9.18
CA GLY A 143 19.06 -2.39 9.73
C GLY A 143 19.72 -1.03 9.97
N TYR A 144 18.93 0.04 9.83
CA TYR A 144 19.39 1.41 10.08
C TYR A 144 18.29 2.26 10.74
N ASP A 145 18.69 3.39 11.34
CA ASP A 145 17.72 4.35 11.90
C ASP A 145 17.01 5.08 10.76
N PHE A 146 15.82 4.60 10.43
CA PHE A 146 15.00 5.11 9.33
C PHE A 146 14.56 6.56 9.51
N ARG A 147 14.74 7.17 10.69
CA ARG A 147 14.43 8.59 10.91
C ARG A 147 15.46 9.50 10.24
N GLN A 148 16.70 9.02 10.10
CA GLN A 148 17.82 9.80 9.62
C GLN A 148 17.78 9.99 8.10
N SER A 149 18.56 10.96 7.61
CA SER A 149 18.80 11.15 6.19
C SER A 149 19.56 9.96 5.59
N ASN A 150 19.23 9.60 4.34
CA ASN A 150 19.94 8.54 3.60
C ASN A 150 21.42 8.89 3.32
N ARG A 151 21.83 10.16 3.49
CA ARG A 151 23.22 10.61 3.35
C ARG A 151 23.92 10.92 4.68
N LEU A 152 23.36 10.49 5.80
CA LEU A 152 23.99 10.70 7.11
C LEU A 152 25.29 9.89 7.19
N GLN A 153 26.41 10.56 7.48
CA GLN A 153 27.76 9.97 7.43
C GLN A 153 27.88 8.72 8.31
N GLU A 154 27.35 8.75 9.53
CA GLU A 154 27.41 7.60 10.45
C GLU A 154 26.70 6.35 9.89
N THR A 155 25.62 6.53 9.13
CA THR A 155 24.91 5.42 8.49
C THR A 155 25.72 4.88 7.31
N LEU A 156 26.32 5.76 6.50
CA LEU A 156 27.17 5.38 5.38
C LEU A 156 28.44 4.67 5.85
N ASP A 157 29.06 5.13 6.94
CA ASP A 157 30.23 4.49 7.55
C ASP A 157 29.89 3.09 8.07
N ARG A 158 28.74 2.94 8.76
CA ARG A 158 28.24 1.62 9.18
C ARG A 158 27.97 0.70 7.98
N PHE A 159 27.40 1.23 6.90
CA PHE A 159 27.15 0.45 5.69
C PHE A 159 28.45 -0.01 5.03
N SER A 160 29.45 0.87 4.93
CA SER A 160 30.80 0.56 4.45
C SER A 160 31.46 -0.55 5.28
N ALA A 161 31.45 -0.41 6.62
CA ALA A 161 32.00 -1.41 7.53
C ALA A 161 31.27 -2.76 7.42
N LYS A 162 29.94 -2.74 7.20
CA LYS A 162 29.16 -3.95 6.98
C LYS A 162 29.56 -4.66 5.69
N LEU A 163 29.72 -3.93 4.57
CA LEU A 163 30.19 -4.50 3.31
C LEU A 163 31.57 -5.14 3.45
N GLU A 164 32.51 -4.48 4.11
CA GLU A 164 33.84 -5.04 4.38
C GLU A 164 33.78 -6.30 5.25
N SER A 165 32.97 -6.28 6.33
CA SER A 165 32.76 -7.43 7.21
C SER A 165 32.23 -8.64 6.45
N ILE A 166 31.23 -8.44 5.58
CA ILE A 166 30.63 -9.49 4.76
C ILE A 166 31.64 -10.03 3.75
N TYR A 167 32.36 -9.16 3.06
CA TYR A 167 33.38 -9.55 2.09
C TYR A 167 34.44 -10.46 2.73
N ASN A 168 34.91 -10.10 3.92
CA ASN A 168 35.86 -10.90 4.69
C ASN A 168 35.26 -12.23 5.17
N ALA A 169 34.04 -12.22 5.73
CA ALA A 169 33.35 -13.42 6.20
C ALA A 169 33.05 -14.42 5.06
N SER A 170 32.89 -13.91 3.83
CA SER A 170 32.55 -14.68 2.63
C SER A 170 33.78 -15.14 1.84
N GLY A 171 34.98 -15.02 2.40
CA GLY A 171 36.23 -15.45 1.74
C GLY A 171 36.63 -14.58 0.54
N GLY A 172 36.26 -13.30 0.54
CA GLY A 172 36.61 -12.34 -0.52
C GLY A 172 35.67 -12.37 -1.73
N LYS A 173 34.47 -12.96 -1.60
CA LYS A 173 33.43 -12.88 -2.64
C LYS A 173 32.73 -11.51 -2.60
N LYS A 174 32.48 -10.94 -3.78
CA LYS A 174 31.68 -9.71 -3.92
C LYS A 174 30.21 -9.99 -3.57
N ILE A 175 29.50 -8.95 -3.14
CA ILE A 175 28.21 -9.02 -2.46
C ILE A 175 27.05 -8.68 -3.40
N ASN A 176 25.95 -9.42 -3.30
CA ASN A 176 24.66 -9.06 -3.89
C ASN A 176 23.87 -8.23 -2.87
N VAL A 177 23.62 -6.96 -3.17
CA VAL A 177 22.80 -6.10 -2.30
C VAL A 177 21.36 -6.15 -2.79
N ILE A 178 20.43 -6.49 -1.91
CA ILE A 178 18.99 -6.45 -2.19
C ILE A 178 18.38 -5.41 -1.26
N SER A 179 17.83 -4.35 -1.84
CA SER A 179 17.26 -3.24 -1.08
C SER A 179 15.78 -3.09 -1.38
N HIS A 180 14.98 -2.79 -0.35
CA HIS A 180 13.56 -2.56 -0.50
C HIS A 180 13.19 -1.10 -0.20
N SER A 181 12.26 -0.53 -0.99
CA SER A 181 11.68 0.79 -0.74
C SER A 181 12.76 1.86 -0.53
N MET A 182 12.69 2.67 0.53
CA MET A 182 13.68 3.69 0.86
C MET A 182 15.12 3.15 1.02
N GLY A 183 15.31 1.86 1.31
CA GLY A 183 16.63 1.23 1.33
C GLY A 183 17.34 1.34 -0.02
N GLY A 184 16.58 1.39 -1.12
CA GLY A 184 17.13 1.66 -2.45
C GLY A 184 17.71 3.07 -2.56
N LEU A 185 17.13 4.07 -1.89
CA LEU A 185 17.66 5.43 -1.84
C LEU A 185 18.94 5.50 -1.01
N LEU A 186 19.00 4.79 0.13
CA LEU A 186 20.21 4.64 0.93
C LEU A 186 21.36 4.05 0.11
N VAL A 187 21.11 2.93 -0.56
CA VAL A 187 22.13 2.26 -1.40
C VAL A 187 22.56 3.15 -2.57
N LYS A 188 21.61 3.82 -3.24
CA LYS A 188 21.92 4.78 -4.31
C LYS A 188 22.76 5.95 -3.82
N CYS A 189 22.46 6.46 -2.63
CA CYS A 189 23.20 7.55 -2.01
C CYS A 189 24.64 7.12 -1.69
N PHE A 190 24.80 5.97 -1.03
CA PHE A 190 26.10 5.39 -0.73
C PHE A 190 26.92 5.16 -2.01
N MET A 191 26.31 4.56 -3.04
CA MET A 191 26.95 4.35 -4.34
C MET A 191 27.43 5.67 -4.97
N SER A 192 26.64 6.75 -4.85
CA SER A 192 27.02 8.04 -5.41
C SER A 192 28.15 8.74 -4.66
N LEU A 193 28.26 8.54 -3.35
CA LEU A 193 29.25 9.20 -2.49
C LEU A 193 30.53 8.37 -2.30
N HIS A 194 30.42 7.05 -2.36
CA HIS A 194 31.48 6.07 -2.10
C HIS A 194 31.58 5.02 -3.22
N ALA A 195 31.59 5.49 -4.47
CA ALA A 195 31.56 4.64 -5.66
C ALA A 195 32.70 3.61 -5.73
N ASP A 196 33.89 3.97 -5.26
CA ASP A 196 35.08 3.11 -5.19
C ASP A 196 34.89 1.96 -4.20
N VAL A 197 34.35 2.25 -3.01
CA VAL A 197 34.01 1.25 -2.00
C VAL A 197 32.90 0.34 -2.50
N PHE A 198 31.88 0.93 -3.14
CA PHE A 198 30.76 0.18 -3.71
C PHE A 198 31.23 -0.77 -4.82
N GLU A 199 32.04 -0.31 -5.78
CA GLU A 199 32.58 -1.13 -6.86
C GLU A 199 33.52 -2.23 -6.34
N LYS A 200 34.27 -1.95 -5.26
CA LYS A 200 35.16 -2.92 -4.62
C LYS A 200 34.39 -4.11 -4.05
N TYR A 201 33.32 -3.86 -3.30
CA TYR A 201 32.64 -4.91 -2.52
C TYR A 201 31.38 -5.45 -3.17
N VAL A 202 30.66 -4.67 -3.98
CA VAL A 202 29.36 -5.05 -4.53
C VAL A 202 29.51 -5.65 -5.93
N LYS A 203 28.79 -6.74 -6.19
CA LYS A 203 28.69 -7.43 -7.48
C LYS A 203 27.43 -7.01 -8.23
N ASN A 204 26.30 -7.15 -7.56
CA ASN A 204 24.97 -6.86 -8.09
C ASN A 204 24.21 -6.04 -7.04
N TRP A 205 23.41 -5.09 -7.50
CA TRP A 205 22.42 -4.41 -6.69
C TRP A 205 21.03 -4.60 -7.29
N ILE A 206 20.11 -5.15 -6.49
CA ILE A 206 18.72 -5.38 -6.83
C ILE A 206 17.87 -4.45 -5.97
N ALA A 207 17.24 -3.46 -6.59
CA ALA A 207 16.26 -2.60 -5.92
C ALA A 207 14.85 -3.16 -6.11
N ILE A 208 14.08 -3.24 -5.02
CA ILE A 208 12.70 -3.70 -5.01
C ILE A 208 11.82 -2.55 -4.52
N ALA A 209 10.84 -2.14 -5.31
CA ALA A 209 9.86 -1.10 -4.99
C ALA A 209 10.49 0.23 -4.52
N ALA A 210 11.65 0.61 -5.07
CA ALA A 210 12.37 1.80 -4.61
C ALA A 210 11.75 3.10 -5.16
N PRO A 211 11.37 4.08 -4.31
CA PRO A 211 10.75 5.33 -4.74
C PRO A 211 11.80 6.35 -5.22
N PHE A 212 12.40 6.12 -6.39
CA PHE A 212 13.53 6.96 -6.86
C PHE A 212 13.19 8.44 -7.04
N GLN A 213 11.92 8.79 -7.32
CA GLN A 213 11.43 10.17 -7.39
C GLN A 213 10.45 10.52 -6.26
N GLY A 214 10.32 9.66 -5.25
CA GLY A 214 9.41 9.85 -4.11
C GLY A 214 8.04 9.19 -4.27
N ALA A 215 7.20 9.35 -3.25
CA ALA A 215 5.84 8.81 -3.14
C ALA A 215 4.86 9.97 -2.85
N PRO A 216 4.50 10.78 -3.86
CA PRO A 216 3.97 12.13 -3.69
C PRO A 216 2.68 12.21 -2.86
N GLY A 217 1.62 11.48 -3.25
CA GLY A 217 0.31 11.59 -2.60
C GLY A 217 0.33 11.07 -1.17
N TYR A 218 1.01 9.94 -0.94
CA TYR A 218 1.12 9.34 0.38
C TYR A 218 1.91 10.23 1.35
N VAL A 219 3.05 10.78 0.91
CA VAL A 219 3.91 11.65 1.72
C VAL A 219 3.24 13.00 1.99
N ALA A 220 2.55 13.60 1.00
CA ALA A 220 1.81 14.84 1.21
C ALA A 220 0.74 14.70 2.31
N SER A 221 -0.03 13.60 2.29
CA SER A 221 -1.01 13.33 3.33
C SER A 221 -0.37 13.02 4.69
N THR A 222 0.83 12.44 4.71
CA THR A 222 1.59 12.20 5.94
C THR A 222 1.95 13.51 6.64
N PHE A 223 2.33 14.56 5.90
CA PHE A 223 2.61 15.88 6.47
C PHE A 223 1.37 16.61 7.00
N LEU A 224 0.18 16.36 6.45
CA LEU A 224 -1.02 17.11 6.85
C LEU A 224 -1.87 16.37 7.88
N ASN A 225 -2.02 15.05 7.75
CA ASN A 225 -2.90 14.23 8.59
C ASN A 225 -2.16 13.24 9.50
N GLY A 226 -0.86 13.06 9.28
CA GLY A 226 -0.12 11.94 9.85
C GLY A 226 -0.40 10.62 9.15
N MET A 227 0.26 9.56 9.61
CA MET A 227 0.12 8.23 9.03
C MET A 227 -0.05 7.16 10.11
N SER A 228 -0.63 6.02 9.73
CA SER A 228 -0.63 4.80 10.53
C SER A 228 -0.19 3.64 9.65
N PHE A 229 0.68 2.77 10.19
CA PHE A 229 1.22 1.60 9.50
C PHE A 229 0.35 0.35 9.66
N VAL A 230 -0.78 0.49 10.35
CA VAL A 230 -1.75 -0.57 10.61
C VAL A 230 -3.11 -0.03 10.17
N GLU A 231 -4.00 -0.86 9.65
CA GLU A 231 -5.34 -0.45 9.22
C GLU A 231 -6.42 -1.12 10.08
N GLY A 232 -7.54 -0.43 10.32
CA GLY A 232 -8.64 -0.95 11.14
C GLY A 232 -8.43 -0.81 12.66
N TRP A 233 -9.18 -1.60 13.43
CA TRP A 233 -9.19 -1.68 14.90
C TRP A 233 -7.82 -1.79 15.58
N GLU A 234 -6.84 -2.42 14.95
CA GLU A 234 -5.47 -2.54 15.46
C GLU A 234 -4.74 -1.18 15.55
N GLN A 235 -5.18 -0.15 14.80
CA GLN A 235 -4.70 1.23 14.94
C GLN A 235 -4.86 1.79 16.35
N ASN A 236 -5.87 1.34 17.09
CA ASN A 236 -6.12 1.77 18.47
C ASN A 236 -5.08 1.23 19.46
N PHE A 237 -4.41 0.13 19.10
CA PHE A 237 -3.32 -0.44 19.88
C PHE A 237 -1.95 0.02 19.37
N PHE A 238 -1.89 0.52 18.13
CA PHE A 238 -0.69 1.06 17.52
C PHE A 238 -0.48 2.57 17.80
N ILE A 239 0.52 3.19 17.17
CA ILE A 239 0.81 4.62 17.32
C ILE A 239 -0.29 5.43 16.63
N SER A 240 -0.86 6.42 17.33
CA SER A 240 -1.88 7.29 16.73
C SER A 240 -1.31 8.09 15.55
N LYS A 241 -2.15 8.39 14.55
CA LYS A 241 -1.72 9.15 13.34
C LYS A 241 -1.01 10.44 13.70
N TRP A 242 -1.51 11.16 14.70
CA TRP A 242 -0.93 12.42 15.13
C TRP A 242 0.35 12.25 15.96
N SER A 243 0.45 11.24 16.85
CA SER A 243 1.72 10.93 17.53
C SER A 243 2.81 10.57 16.52
N MET A 244 2.45 9.80 15.48
CA MET A 244 3.35 9.45 14.38
C MET A 244 3.72 10.69 13.56
N HIS A 245 2.76 11.57 13.25
CA HIS A 245 3.04 12.85 12.60
C HIS A 245 4.14 13.64 13.33
N GLN A 246 4.04 13.78 14.65
CA GLN A 246 5.03 14.53 15.44
C GLN A 246 6.43 13.91 15.41
N LEU A 247 6.54 12.60 15.16
CA LEU A 247 7.83 11.96 14.90
C LEU A 247 8.34 12.30 13.50
N LEU A 248 7.49 12.07 12.50
CA LEU A 248 7.86 12.10 11.08
C LEU A 248 8.17 13.51 10.56
N ILE A 249 7.55 14.54 11.14
CA ILE A 249 7.80 15.95 10.77
C ILE A 249 9.26 16.38 11.02
N GLU A 250 9.98 15.68 11.90
CA GLU A 250 11.39 15.89 12.24
C GLU A 250 12.33 14.80 11.66
N CYS A 251 11.84 13.95 10.75
CA CYS A 251 12.61 12.88 10.12
C CYS A 251 13.01 13.25 8.67
N PRO A 252 14.30 13.52 8.39
CA PRO A 252 14.80 13.78 7.03
C PRO A 252 14.41 12.73 5.99
N SER A 253 14.30 11.46 6.39
CA SER A 253 13.85 10.39 5.51
C SER A 253 12.50 10.65 4.84
N VAL A 254 11.55 11.25 5.56
CA VAL A 254 10.20 11.54 5.03
C VAL A 254 10.26 12.67 3.99
N TYR A 255 11.08 13.68 4.24
CA TYR A 255 11.29 14.78 3.29
C TYR A 255 11.99 14.29 2.02
N GLU A 256 12.90 13.32 2.13
CA GLU A 256 13.56 12.68 1.01
C GLU A 256 12.61 11.83 0.15
N LEU A 257 11.46 11.42 0.70
CA LEU A 257 10.39 10.70 -0.02
C LEU A 257 9.34 11.62 -0.66
N MET A 258 9.37 12.95 -0.43
CA MET A 258 8.48 13.87 -1.14
C MET A 258 8.72 13.80 -2.65
N ALA A 259 7.72 14.21 -3.44
CA ALA A 259 7.83 14.36 -4.88
C ALA A 259 9.12 15.11 -5.25
N CYS A 260 9.91 14.55 -6.15
CA CYS A 260 11.07 15.24 -6.68
C CYS A 260 10.62 16.51 -7.42
N LEU A 261 11.13 17.67 -6.96
CA LEU A 261 10.73 18.99 -7.46
C LEU A 261 11.25 19.27 -8.86
N ASP A 262 12.39 18.66 -9.21
CA ASP A 262 13.10 18.87 -10.47
C ASP A 262 12.88 17.70 -11.47
N PHE A 263 11.93 16.81 -11.18
CA PHE A 263 11.60 15.68 -12.04
C PHE A 263 10.42 16.03 -12.96
N ASP A 264 10.58 15.74 -14.24
CA ASP A 264 9.54 15.93 -15.25
C ASP A 264 8.55 14.76 -15.19
N TRP A 265 7.57 14.87 -14.28
CA TRP A 265 6.48 13.89 -14.16
C TRP A 265 5.57 13.90 -15.40
N GLU A 266 5.13 12.73 -15.86
CA GLU A 266 4.13 12.57 -16.92
C GLU A 266 2.83 13.30 -16.55
N HIS A 267 2.46 13.17 -15.28
CA HIS A 267 1.44 13.97 -14.63
C HIS A 267 2.04 14.61 -13.39
N ILE A 268 1.98 15.93 -13.27
CA ILE A 268 2.53 16.62 -12.09
C ILE A 268 1.70 16.25 -10.87
N PRO A 269 2.30 15.75 -9.77
CA PRO A 269 1.55 15.48 -8.54
C PRO A 269 1.12 16.78 -7.88
N LEU A 270 -0.18 16.90 -7.60
CA LEU A 270 -0.78 18.12 -7.05
C LEU A 270 -1.26 17.91 -5.59
N LEU A 271 -1.11 18.96 -4.79
CA LEU A 271 -1.89 19.15 -3.57
C LEU A 271 -3.07 20.03 -3.93
N GLU A 272 -4.28 19.52 -3.80
CA GLU A 272 -5.51 20.24 -4.13
C GLU A 272 -6.32 20.54 -2.86
N VAL A 273 -6.89 21.74 -2.77
CA VAL A 273 -7.69 22.16 -1.63
C VAL A 273 -8.92 22.93 -2.12
N TRP A 274 -10.11 22.46 -1.75
CA TRP A 274 -11.34 23.22 -1.93
C TRP A 274 -11.39 24.36 -0.91
N ARG A 275 -11.42 25.60 -1.39
CA ARG A 275 -11.29 26.81 -0.56
C ARG A 275 -12.52 27.70 -0.74
N GLU A 276 -12.96 28.29 0.36
CA GLU A 276 -14.02 29.30 0.36
C GLU A 276 -13.40 30.67 0.11
N LYS A 277 -13.72 31.31 -1.03
CA LYS A 277 -13.29 32.68 -1.37
C LYS A 277 -14.48 33.62 -1.36
N LEU A 278 -14.31 34.78 -0.72
CA LEU A 278 -15.27 35.88 -0.79
C LEU A 278 -14.92 36.75 -1.99
N VAL A 279 -15.76 36.73 -3.02
CA VAL A 279 -15.68 37.65 -4.17
C VAL A 279 -16.93 38.51 -4.15
N ASP A 280 -16.77 39.83 -4.09
CA ASP A 280 -17.87 40.81 -4.06
C ASP A 280 -18.93 40.55 -2.97
N GLY A 281 -18.51 39.99 -1.82
CA GLY A 281 -19.39 39.68 -0.69
C GLY A 281 -20.14 38.35 -0.81
N ASN A 282 -20.01 37.63 -1.93
CA ASN A 282 -20.55 36.30 -2.12
C ASN A 282 -19.46 35.23 -1.89
N SER A 283 -19.84 34.15 -1.22
CA SER A 283 -18.97 33.00 -1.00
C SER A 283 -18.96 32.12 -2.26
N HIS A 284 -17.77 31.91 -2.81
CA HIS A 284 -17.50 31.02 -3.93
C HIS A 284 -16.53 29.93 -3.49
N VAL A 285 -16.88 28.68 -3.77
CA VAL A 285 -16.03 27.53 -3.48
C VAL A 285 -15.20 27.22 -4.73
N VAL A 286 -13.87 27.27 -4.60
CA VAL A 286 -12.93 27.08 -5.69
C VAL A 286 -11.92 26.00 -5.31
N LEU A 287 -11.57 25.13 -6.26
CA LEU A 287 -10.49 24.18 -6.11
C LEU A 287 -9.16 24.88 -6.41
N GLU A 288 -8.30 25.01 -5.42
CA GLU A 288 -6.92 25.47 -5.59
C GLU A 288 -6.01 24.25 -5.76
N SER A 289 -5.15 24.27 -6.77
CA SER A 289 -4.20 23.19 -7.05
C SER A 289 -2.78 23.73 -6.94
N TYR A 290 -1.95 23.03 -6.18
CA TYR A 290 -0.58 23.43 -5.84
C TYR A 290 0.40 22.37 -6.37
N SER A 291 1.37 22.79 -7.18
CA SER A 291 2.49 21.94 -7.61
C SER A 291 3.35 21.49 -6.42
N PRO A 292 4.28 20.52 -6.58
CA PRO A 292 5.15 20.10 -5.49
C PRO A 292 5.93 21.24 -4.84
N ILE A 293 6.37 22.23 -5.64
CA ILE A 293 7.08 23.41 -5.15
C ILE A 293 6.14 24.32 -4.34
N GLU A 294 4.92 24.55 -4.84
CA GLU A 294 3.94 25.42 -4.18
C GLU A 294 3.33 24.78 -2.94
N SER A 295 3.27 23.44 -2.89
CA SER A 295 2.76 22.69 -1.74
C SER A 295 3.53 22.95 -0.44
N VAL A 296 4.81 23.33 -0.54
CA VAL A 296 5.67 23.69 0.60
C VAL A 296 5.06 24.85 1.39
N GLU A 297 4.60 25.90 0.71
CA GLU A 297 3.97 27.06 1.36
C GLU A 297 2.68 26.67 2.10
N ILE A 298 1.95 25.68 1.58
CA ILE A 298 0.74 25.16 2.20
C ILE A 298 1.08 24.34 3.44
N PHE A 299 2.12 23.50 3.40
CA PHE A 299 2.58 22.76 4.59
C PHE A 299 3.04 23.73 5.69
N GLU A 300 3.81 24.76 5.36
CA GLU A 300 4.24 25.78 6.31
C GLU A 300 3.06 26.47 7.00
N LYS A 301 2.07 26.92 6.22
CA LYS A 301 0.86 27.59 6.75
C LYS A 301 0.00 26.65 7.58
N ALA A 302 -0.21 25.42 7.11
CA ALA A 302 -1.03 24.43 7.81
C ALA A 302 -0.43 24.01 9.16
N LEU A 303 0.91 23.98 9.25
CA LEU A 303 1.64 23.50 10.43
C LEU A 303 2.24 24.61 11.29
N THR A 304 1.94 25.89 11.02
CA THR A 304 2.53 27.03 11.76
C THR A 304 2.24 26.97 13.27
N SER A 305 1.08 26.46 13.66
CA SER A 305 0.65 26.33 15.06
C SER A 305 0.90 24.92 15.63
N ASN A 306 1.58 24.03 14.88
CA ASN A 306 1.81 22.66 15.33
C ASN A 306 2.77 22.63 16.52
N THR A 307 2.30 22.06 17.62
CA THR A 307 3.06 21.94 18.88
C THR A 307 2.79 20.58 19.52
N VAL A 308 3.73 20.13 20.33
CA VAL A 308 3.63 18.91 21.12
C VAL A 308 3.94 19.22 22.59
N ASN A 309 3.27 18.54 23.52
CA ASN A 309 3.61 18.59 24.94
C ASN A 309 4.47 17.37 25.29
N HIS A 310 5.72 17.61 25.68
CA HIS A 310 6.65 16.59 26.14
C HIS A 310 7.15 16.96 27.54
N GLU A 311 6.91 16.08 28.52
CA GLU A 311 7.27 16.28 29.93
C GLU A 311 6.80 17.62 30.55
N GLY A 312 5.70 18.18 30.05
CA GLY A 312 5.15 19.46 30.52
C GLY A 312 5.65 20.69 29.74
N GLU A 313 6.61 20.52 28.83
CA GLU A 313 7.09 21.57 27.93
C GLU A 313 6.36 21.54 26.59
N ILE A 314 5.95 22.72 26.10
CA ILE A 314 5.33 22.88 24.78
C ILE A 314 6.44 23.13 23.76
N ILE A 315 6.64 22.18 22.85
CA ILE A 315 7.66 22.21 21.82
C ILE A 315 6.99 22.49 20.46
N PRO A 316 7.38 23.56 19.73
CA PRO A 316 6.89 23.79 18.38
C PRO A 316 7.56 22.84 17.38
N LEU A 317 6.74 22.22 16.52
CA LEU A 317 7.16 21.29 15.48
C LEU A 317 6.53 21.69 14.12
N PRO A 318 6.84 22.88 13.58
CA PRO A 318 6.31 23.29 12.28
C PRO A 318 6.90 22.45 11.15
N PHE A 319 6.40 22.66 9.92
CA PHE A 319 7.10 22.15 8.74
C PHE A 319 8.55 22.67 8.71
N ASN A 320 9.53 21.77 8.58
CA ASN A 320 10.93 22.08 8.83
C ASN A 320 11.70 22.33 7.52
N LEU A 321 11.89 23.61 7.18
CA LEU A 321 12.57 24.03 5.96
C LEU A 321 14.06 23.64 5.91
N GLU A 322 14.74 23.52 7.06
CA GLU A 322 16.14 23.09 7.10
C GLU A 322 16.25 21.60 6.71
N ILE A 323 15.29 20.78 7.14
CA ILE A 323 15.20 19.38 6.69
C ILE A 323 14.90 19.32 5.20
N LEU A 324 13.96 20.12 4.69
CA LEU A 324 13.65 20.17 3.25
C LEU A 324 14.89 20.53 2.43
N LYS A 325 15.66 21.52 2.87
CA LYS A 325 16.94 21.89 2.25
C LYS A 325 17.91 20.72 2.25
N TRP A 326 18.01 20.00 3.38
CA TRP A 326 18.86 18.81 3.49
C TRP A 326 18.47 17.72 2.49
N ALA A 327 17.17 17.44 2.37
CA ALA A 327 16.59 16.46 1.46
C ALA A 327 16.80 16.85 -0.02
N ASN A 328 16.69 18.13 -0.35
CA ASN A 328 16.99 18.63 -1.70
C ASN A 328 18.46 18.43 -2.09
N GLU A 329 19.41 18.62 -1.16
CA GLU A 329 20.81 18.27 -1.41
C GLU A 329 21.00 16.76 -1.60
N THR A 330 20.27 15.92 -0.84
CA THR A 330 20.27 14.46 -1.07
C THR A 330 19.76 14.12 -2.48
N ARG A 331 18.68 14.74 -2.95
CA ARG A 331 18.16 14.54 -4.32
C ARG A 331 19.19 14.88 -5.39
N LYS A 332 19.94 15.99 -5.23
CA LYS A 332 21.02 16.37 -6.16
C LYS A 332 22.15 15.35 -6.21
N ILE A 333 22.43 14.66 -5.11
CA ILE A 333 23.40 13.55 -5.09
C ILE A 333 22.81 12.36 -5.84
N LEU A 334 21.57 11.97 -5.54
CA LEU A 334 20.89 10.84 -6.17
C LEU A 334 20.73 11.01 -7.69
N SER A 335 20.50 12.22 -8.20
CA SER A 335 20.36 12.49 -9.64
C SER A 335 21.67 12.37 -10.42
N ARG A 336 22.81 12.46 -9.73
CA ARG A 336 24.16 12.32 -10.33
C ARG A 336 24.72 10.91 -10.23
N ALA A 337 24.03 10.02 -9.51
CA ALA A 337 24.48 8.66 -9.26
C ALA A 337 24.65 7.88 -10.57
N LYS A 338 25.75 7.12 -10.67
CA LYS A 338 26.02 6.22 -11.79
C LYS A 338 26.46 4.87 -11.24
N VAL A 339 25.94 3.80 -11.83
CA VAL A 339 26.36 2.44 -11.48
C VAL A 339 27.80 2.24 -11.97
N PRO A 340 28.73 1.82 -11.11
CA PRO A 340 30.09 1.51 -11.53
C PRO A 340 30.12 0.40 -12.58
N SER A 341 31.09 0.44 -13.50
CA SER A 341 31.11 -0.44 -14.68
C SER A 341 31.16 -1.94 -14.36
N GLN A 342 31.70 -2.32 -13.20
CA GLN A 342 31.80 -3.71 -12.76
C GLN A 342 30.60 -4.19 -11.93
N VAL A 343 29.65 -3.29 -11.63
CA VAL A 343 28.46 -3.60 -10.83
C VAL A 343 27.25 -3.69 -11.75
N LYS A 344 26.43 -4.71 -11.55
CA LYS A 344 25.16 -4.83 -12.25
C LYS A 344 24.03 -4.29 -11.41
N PHE A 345 23.10 -3.58 -12.04
CA PHE A 345 21.91 -3.05 -11.38
C PHE A 345 20.65 -3.69 -11.96
N PHE A 346 19.73 -4.06 -11.07
CA PHE A 346 18.43 -4.63 -11.40
C PHE A 346 17.35 -3.90 -10.60
N ASN A 347 16.18 -3.74 -11.22
CA ASN A 347 15.04 -3.06 -10.61
C ASN A 347 13.78 -3.94 -10.71
N ILE A 348 13.12 -4.16 -9.59
CA ILE A 348 11.79 -4.76 -9.50
C ILE A 348 10.86 -3.69 -8.92
N TYR A 349 9.73 -3.42 -9.57
CA TYR A 349 8.75 -2.45 -9.11
C TYR A 349 7.35 -3.04 -9.12
N GLY A 350 6.51 -2.64 -8.17
CA GLY A 350 5.12 -3.09 -8.12
C GLY A 350 4.22 -2.33 -9.11
N THR A 351 3.15 -2.98 -9.54
CA THR A 351 2.18 -2.47 -10.52
C THR A 351 0.77 -2.93 -10.15
N SER A 352 -0.23 -2.48 -10.92
CA SER A 352 -1.62 -2.93 -10.87
C SER A 352 -2.40 -2.53 -9.62
N LEU A 353 -1.88 -1.60 -8.82
CA LEU A 353 -2.58 -1.01 -7.68
C LEU A 353 -2.75 0.51 -7.82
N ASP A 354 -3.93 0.99 -7.37
CA ASP A 354 -4.23 2.41 -7.34
C ASP A 354 -3.34 3.07 -6.31
N THR A 355 -2.37 3.84 -6.79
CA THR A 355 -1.31 4.40 -5.96
C THR A 355 -1.48 5.90 -5.81
N PRO A 356 -1.59 6.43 -4.57
CA PRO A 356 -1.77 7.84 -4.30
C PRO A 356 -0.71 8.73 -4.97
N HIS A 357 -1.14 9.47 -5.98
CA HIS A 357 -0.28 10.36 -6.75
C HIS A 357 -0.49 11.82 -6.37
N SER A 358 -1.74 12.27 -6.36
CA SER A 358 -2.13 13.62 -5.90
C SER A 358 -3.14 13.49 -4.75
N VAL A 359 -3.24 14.53 -3.93
CA VAL A 359 -4.11 14.54 -2.76
C VAL A 359 -5.02 15.77 -2.78
N CYS A 360 -6.30 15.56 -2.50
CA CYS A 360 -7.34 16.58 -2.51
C CYS A 360 -8.03 16.67 -1.15
N TYR A 361 -8.24 17.90 -0.66
CA TYR A 361 -8.89 18.18 0.63
C TYR A 361 -10.16 19.02 0.47
N GLY A 362 -11.19 18.65 1.23
CA GLY A 362 -12.50 19.29 1.19
C GLY A 362 -13.33 18.90 -0.04
N ASN A 363 -14.48 19.54 -0.22
CA ASN A 363 -15.32 19.40 -1.41
C ASN A 363 -16.22 20.65 -1.56
N GLY A 364 -17.04 20.68 -2.62
CA GLY A 364 -17.95 21.80 -2.90
C GLY A 364 -18.97 22.12 -1.79
N GLN A 365 -19.28 21.17 -0.90
CA GLN A 365 -20.20 21.36 0.23
C GLN A 365 -19.46 21.69 1.54
N THR A 366 -18.26 21.14 1.72
CA THR A 366 -17.40 21.34 2.89
C THR A 366 -16.01 21.82 2.46
N PRO A 367 -15.87 23.10 2.07
CA PRO A 367 -14.57 23.69 1.74
C PRO A 367 -13.73 23.92 3.00
N VAL A 368 -12.41 23.92 2.83
CA VAL A 368 -11.42 24.23 3.85
C VAL A 368 -11.35 25.74 4.05
N LYS A 369 -11.69 26.23 5.24
CA LYS A 369 -11.70 27.67 5.57
C LYS A 369 -10.35 28.12 6.06
N ASP A 370 -9.78 27.38 7.01
CA ASP A 370 -8.43 27.58 7.52
C ASP A 370 -7.53 26.40 7.12
N LEU A 371 -6.32 26.67 6.63
CA LEU A 371 -5.35 25.64 6.27
C LEU A 371 -4.92 24.80 7.49
N GLN A 372 -4.99 25.35 8.71
CA GLN A 372 -4.73 24.60 9.94
C GLN A 372 -5.78 23.49 10.18
N GLU A 373 -6.96 23.60 9.56
CA GLU A 373 -8.00 22.57 9.66
C GLU A 373 -7.70 21.35 8.77
N LEU A 374 -6.76 21.45 7.82
CA LEU A 374 -6.45 20.35 6.87
C LEU A 374 -6.20 19.02 7.57
N ARG A 375 -5.62 19.05 8.79
CA ARG A 375 -5.38 17.85 9.59
C ARG A 375 -6.64 17.05 9.93
N TYR A 376 -7.80 17.69 9.94
CA TYR A 376 -9.10 17.09 10.27
C TYR A 376 -9.90 16.66 9.03
N PHE A 377 -9.49 17.11 7.84
CA PHE A 377 -10.11 16.68 6.59
C PHE A 377 -9.57 15.30 6.17
N GLN A 378 -10.46 14.43 5.72
CA GLN A 378 -10.04 13.17 5.10
C GLN A 378 -9.47 13.47 3.70
N PRO A 379 -8.25 13.01 3.39
CA PRO A 379 -7.68 13.16 2.06
C PRO A 379 -8.45 12.30 1.05
N THR A 380 -8.70 12.86 -0.13
CA THR A 380 -9.13 12.09 -1.31
C THR A 380 -7.95 11.97 -2.25
N TYR A 381 -7.61 10.76 -2.67
CA TYR A 381 -6.45 10.54 -3.54
C TYR A 381 -6.87 10.49 -5.00
N ILE A 382 -6.04 11.09 -5.86
CA ILE A 382 -6.02 10.82 -7.29
C ILE A 382 -4.88 9.84 -7.48
N CYS A 383 -5.22 8.65 -7.96
CA CYS A 383 -4.29 7.53 -8.06
C CYS A 383 -3.78 7.33 -9.49
N VAL A 384 -2.57 6.80 -9.58
CA VAL A 384 -1.96 6.27 -10.82
C VAL A 384 -1.54 4.82 -10.59
N ASP A 385 -1.09 4.14 -11.64
CA ASP A 385 -0.56 2.78 -11.51
C ASP A 385 0.70 2.75 -10.62
N GLY A 386 0.81 1.71 -9.78
CA GLY A 386 1.90 1.51 -8.84
C GLY A 386 1.64 0.33 -7.91
N ASP A 387 2.26 0.37 -6.74
CA ASP A 387 2.20 -0.70 -5.74
C ASP A 387 1.35 -0.36 -4.50
N GLY A 388 0.53 0.69 -4.59
CA GLY A 388 -0.28 1.24 -3.50
C GLY A 388 0.44 2.30 -2.67
N THR A 389 1.78 2.41 -2.79
CA THR A 389 2.59 3.45 -2.11
C THR A 389 3.40 4.28 -3.10
N VAL A 390 4.10 3.63 -4.03
CA VAL A 390 5.06 4.21 -4.97
C VAL A 390 4.52 4.11 -6.40
N PRO A 391 4.33 5.25 -7.11
CA PRO A 391 3.95 5.23 -8.52
C PRO A 391 4.96 4.48 -9.38
N VAL A 392 4.49 3.75 -10.40
CA VAL A 392 5.35 3.05 -11.38
C VAL A 392 6.38 4.00 -12.00
N GLU A 393 5.96 5.23 -12.33
CA GLU A 393 6.82 6.26 -12.89
C GLU A 393 8.01 6.56 -11.97
N SER A 394 7.75 6.80 -10.68
CA SER A 394 8.79 7.05 -9.67
C SER A 394 9.73 5.86 -9.51
N ALA A 395 9.19 4.64 -9.48
CA ALA A 395 9.99 3.42 -9.32
C ALA A 395 10.86 3.09 -10.54
N LYS A 396 10.46 3.52 -11.75
CA LYS A 396 11.25 3.33 -12.99
C LYS A 396 12.24 4.45 -13.26
N ALA A 397 12.00 5.64 -12.72
CA ALA A 397 12.82 6.84 -12.93
C ALA A 397 14.12 6.82 -12.09
N ASP A 398 14.82 5.68 -12.10
CA ASP A 398 16.07 5.48 -11.37
C ASP A 398 17.26 6.23 -11.98
N GLY A 399 17.23 6.52 -13.29
CA GLY A 399 18.31 7.22 -14.01
C GLY A 399 19.61 6.41 -14.14
N LEU A 400 19.57 5.10 -13.87
CA LEU A 400 20.70 4.18 -13.89
C LEU A 400 20.66 3.28 -15.12
N ASN A 401 21.79 2.66 -15.46
CA ASN A 401 21.83 1.64 -16.50
C ASN A 401 21.50 0.27 -15.87
N ALA A 402 20.24 -0.15 -15.94
CA ALA A 402 19.79 -1.44 -15.39
C ALA A 402 19.93 -2.57 -16.41
N GLU A 403 20.36 -3.74 -15.96
CA GLU A 403 20.34 -4.98 -16.74
C GLU A 403 18.90 -5.44 -17.00
N ALA A 404 17.99 -5.20 -16.03
CA ALA A 404 16.57 -5.48 -16.16
C ALA A 404 15.74 -4.55 -15.26
N ARG A 405 14.54 -4.21 -15.74
CA ARG A 405 13.47 -3.58 -14.96
C ARG A 405 12.21 -4.42 -15.10
N ILE A 406 11.69 -4.94 -14.01
CA ILE A 406 10.56 -5.88 -14.02
C ILE A 406 9.41 -5.30 -13.19
N GLY A 407 8.25 -5.15 -13.83
CA GLY A 407 7.01 -4.79 -13.14
C GLY A 407 6.31 -6.06 -12.67
N ILE A 408 5.89 -6.09 -11.40
CA ILE A 408 5.17 -7.22 -10.81
C ILE A 408 3.87 -6.71 -10.20
N PRO A 409 2.69 -7.27 -10.53
CA PRO A 409 1.47 -6.94 -9.83
C PRO A 409 1.60 -7.25 -8.34
N GLY A 410 1.37 -6.28 -7.46
CA GLY A 410 1.52 -6.53 -6.03
C GLY A 410 1.58 -5.28 -5.16
N GLU A 411 1.26 -5.48 -3.89
CA GLU A 411 1.32 -4.45 -2.85
C GLU A 411 2.78 -4.16 -2.44
N HIS A 412 3.07 -2.90 -2.11
CA HIS A 412 4.40 -2.37 -1.81
C HIS A 412 5.20 -3.27 -0.87
N ARG A 413 4.62 -3.71 0.26
CA ARG A 413 5.27 -4.65 1.18
C ARG A 413 5.10 -6.11 0.74
N GLY A 414 3.94 -6.48 0.23
CA GLY A 414 3.58 -7.82 -0.23
C GLY A 414 4.49 -8.36 -1.34
N ILE A 415 5.14 -7.49 -2.12
CA ILE A 415 6.13 -7.91 -3.12
C ILE A 415 7.33 -8.65 -2.51
N LEU A 416 7.62 -8.47 -1.21
CA LEU A 416 8.71 -9.19 -0.53
C LEU A 416 8.38 -10.66 -0.21
N CYS A 417 7.11 -11.06 -0.25
CA CYS A 417 6.67 -12.45 -0.09
C CYS A 417 6.13 -13.07 -1.38
N ASP A 418 6.26 -12.38 -2.51
CA ASP A 418 5.76 -12.83 -3.80
C ASP A 418 6.63 -13.96 -4.40
N HIS A 419 5.97 -15.04 -4.83
CA HIS A 419 6.67 -16.21 -5.40
C HIS A 419 7.36 -15.93 -6.73
N HIS A 420 6.87 -14.99 -7.56
CA HIS A 420 7.54 -14.58 -8.79
C HIS A 420 8.82 -13.82 -8.48
N VAL A 421 8.79 -12.92 -7.49
CA VAL A 421 10.00 -12.23 -6.99
C VAL A 421 11.03 -13.25 -6.53
N PHE A 422 10.63 -14.25 -5.74
CA PHE A 422 11.51 -15.32 -5.31
C PHE A 422 12.15 -16.07 -6.48
N ARG A 423 11.37 -16.39 -7.52
CA ARG A 423 11.89 -17.06 -8.72
C ARG A 423 12.92 -16.21 -9.47
N ILE A 424 12.65 -14.92 -9.63
CA ILE A 424 13.56 -13.95 -10.27
C ILE A 424 14.86 -13.81 -9.45
N LEU A 425 14.74 -13.63 -8.14
CA LEU A 425 15.90 -13.51 -7.24
C LEU A 425 16.75 -14.78 -7.26
N LYS A 426 16.12 -15.97 -7.18
CA LYS A 426 16.81 -17.26 -7.25
C LYS A 426 17.65 -17.37 -8.53
N HIS A 427 17.10 -16.91 -9.67
CA HIS A 427 17.81 -16.87 -10.94
C HIS A 427 18.96 -15.85 -10.95
N TRP A 428 18.73 -14.60 -10.58
CA TRP A 428 19.76 -13.54 -10.58
C TRP A 428 20.91 -13.84 -9.62
N LEU A 429 20.62 -14.48 -8.49
CA LEU A 429 21.61 -14.92 -7.51
C LEU A 429 22.31 -16.23 -7.88
N LYS A 430 21.84 -16.93 -8.93
CA LYS A 430 22.31 -18.26 -9.35
C LYS A 430 22.23 -19.30 -8.22
N ALA A 431 21.18 -19.22 -7.41
CA ALA A 431 21.00 -20.08 -6.24
C ALA A 431 20.44 -21.47 -6.58
N ASP A 432 20.03 -21.69 -7.83
CA ASP A 432 19.66 -23.01 -8.36
C ASP A 432 19.61 -22.95 -9.89
N HIS A 433 19.59 -24.12 -10.54
CA HIS A 433 19.34 -24.27 -11.96
C HIS A 433 17.88 -24.70 -12.15
N ASP A 434 16.93 -23.76 -12.06
CA ASP A 434 15.54 -24.03 -12.47
C ASP A 434 15.53 -24.23 -14.00
N PRO A 435 15.38 -25.46 -14.52
CA PRO A 435 15.44 -25.72 -15.96
C PRO A 435 14.18 -25.19 -16.68
N PHE A 436 13.17 -24.77 -15.93
CA PHE A 436 11.92 -24.23 -16.44
C PHE A 436 11.85 -22.70 -16.34
N TYR A 437 12.88 -22.04 -15.78
CA TYR A 437 12.96 -20.59 -15.75
C TYR A 437 13.14 -20.05 -17.16
N ASN A 438 12.22 -19.19 -17.58
CA ASN A 438 12.26 -18.52 -18.88
C ASN A 438 12.05 -17.02 -18.66
N PRO A 439 13.11 -16.19 -18.80
CA PRO A 439 13.01 -14.73 -18.67
C PRO A 439 11.84 -14.11 -19.45
N LEU A 440 11.49 -14.63 -20.63
CA LEU A 440 10.38 -14.09 -21.43
C LEU A 440 9.00 -14.40 -20.84
N ASN A 441 8.85 -15.52 -20.15
CA ASN A 441 7.57 -15.91 -19.54
C ASN A 441 7.49 -15.52 -18.05
N ASP A 442 8.64 -15.45 -17.38
CA ASP A 442 8.74 -15.11 -15.95
C ASP A 442 8.83 -13.61 -15.70
N TYR A 443 9.30 -12.83 -16.69
CA TYR A 443 9.22 -11.36 -16.63
C TYR A 443 7.90 -10.82 -17.22
N VAL A 444 7.13 -11.67 -17.91
CA VAL A 444 5.80 -11.35 -18.42
C VAL A 444 4.79 -12.08 -17.57
N ILE A 445 4.35 -11.42 -16.50
CA ILE A 445 3.24 -11.91 -15.70
C ILE A 445 1.98 -11.68 -16.54
N LEU A 446 1.48 -12.75 -17.16
CA LEU A 446 0.16 -12.73 -17.76
C LEU A 446 -0.84 -12.60 -16.63
N PRO A 447 -1.67 -11.54 -16.60
CA PRO A 447 -2.66 -11.39 -15.55
C PRO A 447 -3.54 -12.64 -15.56
N THR A 448 -3.67 -13.25 -14.39
CA THR A 448 -4.59 -14.36 -14.16
C THR A 448 -6.00 -13.93 -14.55
N ALA A 449 -6.88 -14.87 -14.93
CA ALA A 449 -8.28 -14.54 -15.22
C ALA A 449 -8.92 -13.72 -14.07
N PHE A 450 -8.49 -13.99 -12.84
CA PHE A 450 -8.79 -13.25 -11.61
C PHE A 450 -8.30 -11.79 -11.59
N GLU A 451 -7.08 -11.50 -12.06
CA GLU A 451 -6.54 -10.12 -12.17
C GLU A 451 -7.16 -9.35 -13.35
N VAL A 452 -7.50 -10.05 -14.43
CA VAL A 452 -8.27 -9.47 -15.55
C VAL A 452 -9.70 -9.13 -15.11
N GLU A 453 -10.30 -9.92 -14.21
CA GLU A 453 -11.61 -9.67 -13.61
C GLU A 453 -11.57 -8.54 -12.55
N SER A 454 -10.53 -8.47 -11.70
CA SER A 454 -10.38 -7.41 -10.68
C SER A 454 -10.13 -6.01 -11.29
N HIS A 455 -9.45 -5.94 -12.44
CA HIS A 455 -9.31 -4.71 -13.22
C HIS A 455 -10.64 -4.20 -13.78
N LYS A 456 -11.67 -5.06 -13.88
CA LYS A 456 -12.98 -4.72 -14.45
C LYS A 456 -14.08 -4.51 -13.42
N GLU A 457 -13.91 -5.00 -12.19
CA GLU A 457 -14.79 -4.69 -11.05
C GLU A 457 -14.64 -3.25 -10.52
N LYS A 458 -13.60 -2.51 -10.97
CA LYS A 458 -13.44 -1.10 -10.62
C LYS A 458 -14.37 -0.22 -11.46
N GLY A 459 -15.49 0.18 -10.86
CA GLY A 459 -16.44 1.16 -11.38
C GLY A 459 -15.89 2.59 -11.48
N LEU A 460 -14.65 2.78 -11.94
CA LEU A 460 -14.07 4.07 -12.25
C LEU A 460 -13.39 3.99 -13.62
N GLN A 461 -14.12 4.36 -14.69
CA GLN A 461 -13.47 4.63 -15.97
C GLN A 461 -12.84 6.02 -15.88
N VAL A 462 -11.55 6.04 -15.56
CA VAL A 462 -10.70 7.21 -15.79
C VAL A 462 -10.27 7.19 -17.25
N THR A 463 -10.93 7.98 -18.09
CA THR A 463 -10.36 8.35 -19.38
C THR A 463 -9.57 9.64 -19.20
N SER A 464 -8.25 9.56 -19.41
CA SER A 464 -7.38 10.73 -19.46
C SER A 464 -7.13 11.15 -20.92
N LEU A 465 -7.15 12.45 -21.17
CA LEU A 465 -6.80 13.05 -22.45
C LEU A 465 -5.72 14.10 -22.19
N LYS A 466 -4.56 13.94 -22.83
CA LYS A 466 -3.49 14.95 -22.87
C LYS A 466 -3.38 15.47 -24.30
N GLU A 467 -3.61 16.77 -24.47
CA GLU A 467 -3.41 17.46 -25.74
C GLU A 467 -2.56 18.72 -25.53
N GLU A 468 -1.67 18.98 -26.47
CA GLU A 468 -0.72 20.09 -26.44
C GLU A 468 -0.85 20.90 -27.73
N TRP A 469 -0.83 22.23 -27.63
CA TRP A 469 -0.82 23.13 -28.79
C TRP A 469 -0.08 24.45 -28.51
N GLU A 470 0.37 25.10 -29.59
CA GLU A 470 1.00 26.42 -29.56
C GLU A 470 0.02 27.49 -30.06
N ILE A 471 -0.15 28.58 -29.30
CA ILE A 471 -0.83 29.79 -29.74
C ILE A 471 0.23 30.78 -30.23
N ILE A 472 0.14 31.17 -31.50
CA ILE A 472 0.98 32.21 -32.10
C ILE A 472 0.18 33.52 -32.05
N SER A 473 0.63 34.49 -31.26
CA SER A 473 0.02 35.83 -31.26
C SER A 473 0.58 36.67 -32.41
N GLU A 474 -0.28 37.26 -33.24
CA GLU A 474 0.13 38.30 -34.19
C GLU A 474 0.52 39.57 -33.42
N ASP A 475 1.75 40.05 -33.69
CA ASP A 475 2.42 41.26 -33.21
C ASP A 475 1.61 42.25 -32.37
N THR A 476 2.11 42.54 -31.16
CA THR A 476 2.03 43.90 -30.61
C THR A 476 3.35 44.26 -29.93
N ASP A 477 3.97 45.31 -30.47
CA ASP A 477 5.11 46.03 -29.92
C ASP A 477 4.89 46.38 -28.45
N GLY A 478 5.73 45.83 -27.58
CA GLY A 478 5.71 46.11 -26.15
C GLY A 478 6.89 45.45 -25.46
N GLN A 479 8.01 46.17 -25.43
CA GLN A 479 9.24 45.78 -24.77
C GLN A 479 9.05 45.87 -23.24
N ASP A 480 8.61 44.79 -22.61
CA ASP A 480 8.68 44.59 -21.16
C ASP A 480 9.24 43.18 -20.86
N ASP A 481 10.10 43.07 -19.86
CA ASP A 481 10.84 41.87 -19.45
C ASP A 481 9.88 40.76 -18.94
N VAL A 482 9.61 39.73 -19.76
CA VAL A 482 8.70 38.59 -19.42
C VAL A 482 9.45 37.30 -19.04
N ALA A 483 10.77 37.32 -18.86
CA ALA A 483 11.56 36.13 -18.49
C ALA A 483 11.34 35.62 -17.04
N THR A 484 10.31 36.10 -16.32
CA THR A 484 10.06 35.78 -14.89
C THR A 484 8.62 35.39 -14.55
N LYS A 485 7.71 35.22 -15.51
CA LYS A 485 6.33 34.82 -15.18
C LYS A 485 6.22 33.31 -14.95
N LYS A 486 5.58 32.93 -13.83
CA LYS A 486 5.22 31.55 -13.49
C LYS A 486 4.18 30.99 -14.48
N PRO A 487 4.16 29.68 -14.76
CA PRO A 487 3.10 29.06 -15.54
C PRO A 487 1.75 29.31 -14.87
N LEU A 488 0.75 29.70 -15.66
CA LEU A 488 -0.60 29.96 -15.15
C LEU A 488 -1.42 28.67 -15.29
N VAL A 489 -1.88 28.14 -14.16
CA VAL A 489 -2.70 26.93 -14.12
C VAL A 489 -4.16 27.31 -13.85
N SER A 490 -5.08 26.82 -14.66
CA SER A 490 -6.53 27.03 -14.48
C SER A 490 -7.27 25.70 -14.64
N SER A 491 -8.18 25.39 -13.72
CA SER A 491 -8.98 24.17 -13.76
C SER A 491 -10.46 24.47 -14.02
N ILE A 492 -11.12 23.58 -14.77
CA ILE A 492 -12.55 23.63 -15.06
C ILE A 492 -13.15 22.27 -14.71
N THR A 493 -14.27 22.30 -13.97
CA THR A 493 -15.01 21.10 -13.59
C THR A 493 -16.40 21.14 -14.21
N VAL A 494 -16.78 20.07 -14.89
CA VAL A 494 -18.14 19.86 -15.41
C VAL A 494 -18.75 18.67 -14.69
N SER A 495 -19.88 18.90 -14.02
CA SER A 495 -20.66 17.84 -13.38
C SER A 495 -21.97 17.66 -14.13
N GLN A 496 -22.34 16.40 -14.42
CA GLN A 496 -23.62 16.07 -15.02
C GLN A 496 -24.46 15.28 -14.02
N ASN A 497 -25.64 15.81 -13.68
CA ASN A 497 -26.70 15.04 -13.01
C ASN A 497 -27.56 14.39 -14.11
N GLY A 498 -27.62 13.06 -14.14
CA GLY A 498 -28.51 12.37 -15.07
C GLY A 498 -29.98 12.70 -14.79
N GLY A 499 -30.75 12.92 -15.84
CA GLY A 499 -32.17 13.27 -15.76
C GLY A 499 -33.07 12.04 -15.58
N ASN A 500 -34.11 12.21 -14.76
CA ASN A 500 -35.44 11.56 -14.66
C ASN A 500 -35.69 10.06 -15.02
N ASN A 501 -34.70 9.24 -15.31
CA ASN A 501 -34.84 7.78 -15.27
C ASN A 501 -34.10 7.25 -14.04
N GLN A 502 -34.69 6.27 -13.37
CA GLN A 502 -34.37 5.81 -12.01
C GLN A 502 -32.97 5.20 -11.78
N PHE A 503 -32.04 5.37 -12.73
CA PHE A 503 -30.66 4.91 -12.66
C PHE A 503 -29.77 5.85 -13.50
N SER A 504 -29.01 6.75 -12.87
CA SER A 504 -27.94 7.48 -13.55
C SER A 504 -26.77 7.80 -12.62
N SER A 505 -25.57 7.36 -13.01
CA SER A 505 -24.28 7.67 -12.38
C SER A 505 -23.93 9.15 -12.43
N ARG A 506 -23.29 9.69 -11.38
CA ARG A 506 -22.75 11.06 -11.37
C ARG A 506 -21.36 11.06 -12.01
N ALA A 507 -21.19 11.71 -13.15
CA ALA A 507 -19.88 11.89 -13.77
C ALA A 507 -19.36 13.31 -13.50
N GLU A 508 -18.14 13.41 -12.98
CA GLU A 508 -17.36 14.64 -12.85
C GLU A 508 -16.18 14.60 -13.81
N ALA A 509 -16.18 15.47 -14.81
CA ALA A 509 -15.01 15.69 -15.65
C ALA A 509 -14.22 16.87 -15.09
N ARG A 510 -12.92 16.67 -14.87
CA ARG A 510 -11.96 17.69 -14.45
C ARG A 510 -11.01 17.96 -15.60
N ALA A 511 -10.76 19.23 -15.92
CA ALA A 511 -9.75 19.60 -16.88
C ALA A 511 -8.82 20.65 -16.27
N THR A 512 -7.51 20.44 -16.38
CA THR A 512 -6.47 21.37 -15.95
C THR A 512 -5.77 21.91 -17.18
N ILE A 513 -5.72 23.23 -17.32
CA ILE A 513 -5.01 23.93 -18.38
C ILE A 513 -3.75 24.54 -17.76
N VAL A 514 -2.59 24.23 -18.34
CA VAL A 514 -1.30 24.83 -17.97
C VAL A 514 -0.84 25.72 -19.13
N LEU A 515 -0.61 26.99 -18.82
CA LEU A 515 -0.04 27.96 -19.76
C LEU A 515 1.45 28.15 -19.45
N HIS A 516 2.30 27.72 -20.38
CA HIS A 516 3.75 27.86 -20.30
C HIS A 516 4.20 29.14 -21.02
N PRO A 517 4.87 30.09 -20.34
CA PRO A 517 5.41 31.28 -20.99
C PRO A 517 6.62 30.92 -21.86
N GLN A 518 6.60 31.31 -23.14
CA GLN A 518 7.71 31.16 -24.08
C GLN A 518 8.15 32.52 -24.65
N ASN A 519 9.42 32.62 -25.06
CA ASN A 519 9.93 33.76 -25.84
C ASN A 519 9.51 33.65 -27.32
N ASP A 520 9.50 34.78 -28.03
CA ASP A 520 9.18 34.95 -29.45
C ASP A 520 7.67 34.90 -29.84
N GLY A 521 6.78 35.40 -28.98
CA GLY A 521 5.36 35.57 -29.34
C GLY A 521 4.56 34.26 -29.42
N LYS A 522 5.11 33.18 -28.87
CA LYS A 522 4.48 31.86 -28.75
C LYS A 522 4.05 31.59 -27.31
N GLN A 523 2.84 31.09 -27.12
CA GLN A 523 2.36 30.58 -25.83
C GLN A 523 2.07 29.08 -25.98
N HIS A 524 2.70 28.24 -25.15
CA HIS A 524 2.46 26.80 -25.14
C HIS A 524 1.37 26.47 -24.13
N VAL A 525 0.34 25.74 -24.58
CA VAL A 525 -0.84 25.41 -23.78
C VAL A 525 -0.97 23.89 -23.70
N GLU A 526 -1.07 23.40 -22.47
CA GLU A 526 -1.26 21.98 -22.16
C GLU A 526 -2.63 21.78 -21.51
N LEU A 527 -3.46 20.90 -22.09
CA LEU A 527 -4.75 20.51 -21.54
C LEU A 527 -4.68 19.07 -21.01
N ASN A 528 -4.97 18.92 -19.72
CA ASN A 528 -5.06 17.64 -19.03
C ASN A 528 -6.50 17.41 -18.56
N ALA A 529 -7.25 16.52 -19.22
CA ALA A 529 -8.63 16.20 -18.84
C ALA A 529 -8.74 14.79 -18.22
N VAL A 530 -9.47 14.67 -17.12
CA VAL A 530 -9.71 13.45 -16.33
C VAL A 530 -11.22 13.31 -16.07
N SER A 531 -11.83 12.23 -16.56
CA SER A 531 -13.22 11.89 -16.20
C SER A 531 -13.27 11.00 -14.95
N VAL A 532 -14.16 11.33 -14.02
CA VAL A 532 -14.45 10.54 -12.81
C VAL A 532 -15.93 10.17 -12.83
N SER A 533 -16.25 8.90 -13.07
CA SER A 533 -17.63 8.38 -12.98
C SER A 533 -17.88 7.83 -11.57
N MET A 534 -18.68 8.51 -10.75
CA MET A 534 -19.20 7.95 -9.49
C MET A 534 -20.38 7.03 -9.83
N LEU A 535 -20.12 5.72 -9.80
CA LEU A 535 -21.16 4.70 -9.81
C LEU A 535 -21.74 4.57 -8.40
N ASP A 536 -23.07 4.43 -8.30
CA ASP A 536 -23.71 4.02 -7.05
C ASP A 536 -23.09 2.70 -6.58
N ASN A 537 -22.62 2.64 -5.32
CA ASN A 537 -21.82 1.53 -4.80
C ASN A 537 -22.59 0.20 -4.81
N CYS A 538 -22.27 -0.65 -5.79
CA CYS A 538 -22.85 -1.97 -5.99
C CYS A 538 -21.73 -3.02 -5.97
N PHE A 539 -21.87 -4.05 -5.14
CA PHE A 539 -20.89 -5.12 -4.96
C PHE A 539 -21.52 -6.48 -5.24
N MET A 540 -20.82 -7.34 -5.99
CA MET A 540 -21.21 -8.73 -6.22
C MET A 540 -20.20 -9.67 -5.55
N VAL A 541 -20.69 -10.58 -4.72
CA VAL A 541 -19.92 -11.70 -4.18
C VAL A 541 -20.26 -12.93 -4.99
N TYR A 542 -19.47 -13.23 -6.03
CA TYR A 542 -19.73 -14.37 -6.92
C TYR A 542 -19.67 -15.72 -6.19
N ALA A 543 -20.36 -16.73 -6.76
CA ALA A 543 -20.52 -18.05 -6.17
C ALA A 543 -19.21 -18.73 -5.76
N ARG A 544 -18.10 -18.50 -6.48
CA ARG A 544 -16.76 -19.02 -6.15
C ARG A 544 -16.20 -18.52 -4.82
N LYS A 545 -16.68 -17.36 -4.35
CA LYS A 545 -16.28 -16.78 -3.07
C LYS A 545 -17.20 -17.21 -1.91
N LEU A 546 -18.26 -17.96 -2.21
CA LEU A 546 -19.17 -18.51 -1.20
C LEU A 546 -18.67 -19.86 -0.70
N SER A 547 -18.88 -20.13 0.58
CA SER A 547 -18.72 -21.45 1.15
C SER A 547 -19.98 -22.26 0.84
N ILE A 548 -19.90 -23.09 -0.20
CA ILE A 548 -20.97 -24.00 -0.63
C ILE A 548 -20.64 -25.40 -0.15
N THR A 549 -21.48 -25.98 0.71
CA THR A 549 -21.28 -27.34 1.21
C THR A 549 -21.32 -28.33 0.03
N TRP A 550 -20.22 -29.08 -0.12
CA TRP A 550 -19.92 -29.96 -1.25
C TRP A 550 -19.73 -29.29 -2.62
N GLY A 551 -19.52 -27.97 -2.68
CA GLY A 551 -19.40 -27.21 -3.93
C GLY A 551 -18.30 -27.67 -4.89
N GLU A 552 -17.21 -28.23 -4.36
CA GLU A 552 -16.10 -28.78 -5.17
C GLU A 552 -16.30 -30.26 -5.56
N ASP A 553 -17.37 -30.90 -5.07
CA ASP A 553 -17.70 -32.28 -5.42
C ASP A 553 -18.64 -32.33 -6.62
N ASN A 554 -18.08 -32.72 -7.77
CA ASN A 554 -18.80 -32.83 -9.04
C ASN A 554 -19.96 -33.85 -9.03
N ARG A 555 -20.13 -34.66 -7.97
CA ARG A 555 -21.32 -35.50 -7.78
C ARG A 555 -22.55 -34.70 -7.38
N TYR A 556 -22.35 -33.59 -6.67
CA TYR A 556 -23.42 -32.80 -6.06
C TYR A 556 -23.60 -31.42 -6.71
N TRP A 557 -22.51 -30.82 -7.19
CA TRP A 557 -22.52 -29.52 -7.87
C TRP A 557 -21.82 -29.59 -9.23
N THR A 558 -22.02 -28.56 -10.04
CA THR A 558 -21.32 -28.36 -11.31
C THR A 558 -21.10 -26.88 -11.50
N TRP A 559 -19.89 -26.50 -11.89
CA TRP A 559 -19.56 -25.12 -12.24
C TRP A 559 -19.83 -24.91 -13.72
N GLN A 560 -20.60 -23.87 -14.06
CA GLN A 560 -20.98 -23.55 -15.43
C GLN A 560 -20.56 -22.12 -15.77
N GLN A 561 -20.11 -21.89 -16.99
CA GLN A 561 -19.88 -20.54 -17.47
C GLN A 561 -21.20 -19.92 -17.94
N HIS A 562 -21.48 -18.71 -17.47
CA HIS A 562 -22.65 -17.93 -17.82
C HIS A 562 -22.22 -16.55 -18.33
N LYS A 563 -22.89 -16.03 -19.35
CA LYS A 563 -22.65 -14.68 -19.86
C LYS A 563 -23.48 -13.67 -19.08
N ASP A 564 -22.83 -12.72 -18.42
CA ASP A 564 -23.54 -11.66 -17.70
C ASP A 564 -24.01 -10.52 -18.63
N THR A 565 -24.79 -9.58 -18.10
CA THR A 565 -25.27 -8.38 -18.82
C THR A 565 -24.16 -7.49 -19.39
N SER A 566 -22.90 -7.66 -18.95
CA SER A 566 -21.69 -7.00 -19.47
C SER A 566 -20.99 -7.76 -20.61
N GLU A 567 -21.59 -8.85 -21.12
CA GLU A 567 -20.99 -9.81 -22.07
C GLU A 567 -19.82 -10.67 -21.54
N GLU A 568 -19.59 -10.66 -20.22
CA GLU A 568 -18.49 -11.36 -19.56
C GLU A 568 -18.86 -12.79 -19.13
N LEU A 569 -17.90 -13.71 -19.14
CA LEU A 569 -18.09 -15.11 -18.75
C LEU A 569 -17.77 -15.29 -17.26
N ILE A 570 -18.79 -15.56 -16.46
CA ILE A 570 -18.67 -15.82 -15.02
C ILE A 570 -18.97 -17.29 -14.69
N GLU A 571 -18.36 -17.84 -13.64
CA GLU A 571 -18.68 -19.18 -13.15
C GLU A 571 -19.84 -19.16 -12.14
N VAL A 572 -20.89 -19.92 -12.43
CA VAL A 572 -22.06 -20.11 -11.56
C VAL A 572 -22.12 -21.53 -11.03
N ALA A 573 -22.53 -21.68 -9.77
CA ALA A 573 -22.65 -22.99 -9.13
C ALA A 573 -24.04 -23.58 -9.39
N ARG A 574 -24.10 -24.69 -10.13
CA ARG A 574 -25.34 -25.42 -10.43
C ARG A 574 -25.46 -26.69 -9.59
N LEU A 575 -26.51 -26.77 -8.80
CA LEU A 575 -26.85 -27.90 -7.95
C LEU A 575 -27.38 -29.09 -8.78
N LYS A 576 -26.70 -30.23 -8.71
CA LYS A 576 -27.18 -31.50 -9.28
C LYS A 576 -28.18 -32.17 -8.36
N GLN A 577 -27.78 -32.50 -7.12
CA GLN A 577 -28.66 -33.12 -6.15
C GLN A 577 -28.06 -33.08 -4.73
N VAL A 578 -28.77 -32.57 -3.72
CA VAL A 578 -28.36 -32.67 -2.29
C VAL A 578 -29.57 -32.80 -1.35
N CYS A 579 -29.44 -33.51 -0.22
CA CYS A 579 -30.45 -33.47 0.85
C CYS A 579 -30.20 -32.34 1.87
N TRP A 580 -28.94 -31.94 2.05
CA TRP A 580 -28.52 -30.83 2.92
C TRP A 580 -28.03 -29.68 2.03
N LEU A 581 -28.74 -28.56 2.03
CA LEU A 581 -28.32 -27.35 1.32
C LEU A 581 -27.77 -26.37 2.35
N GLU A 582 -26.56 -25.88 2.13
CA GLU A 582 -25.95 -24.87 2.98
C GLU A 582 -24.94 -24.06 2.17
N VAL A 583 -25.19 -22.76 2.14
CA VAL A 583 -24.37 -21.76 1.45
C VAL A 583 -24.16 -20.60 2.41
N ASN A 584 -22.91 -20.28 2.66
CA ASN A 584 -22.52 -19.20 3.54
C ASN A 584 -21.60 -18.23 2.81
N GLY A 585 -21.76 -16.95 3.09
CA GLY A 585 -20.83 -15.93 2.64
C GLY A 585 -20.67 -14.84 3.68
N LYS A 586 -19.61 -14.06 3.49
CA LYS A 586 -19.29 -12.93 4.34
C LYS A 586 -18.80 -11.77 3.49
N PHE A 587 -19.06 -10.55 3.93
CA PHE A 587 -18.59 -9.35 3.27
C PHE A 587 -18.16 -8.31 4.30
N GLU A 588 -17.03 -7.68 4.05
CA GLU A 588 -16.41 -6.73 4.99
C GLU A 588 -17.24 -5.44 5.04
N MET A 589 -17.83 -5.13 6.20
CA MET A 589 -18.70 -3.95 6.33
C MET A 589 -17.94 -2.63 6.09
N ARG A 590 -16.62 -2.62 6.32
CA ARG A 590 -15.73 -1.46 6.06
C ARG A 590 -15.62 -1.07 4.58
N LYS A 591 -15.94 -1.98 3.64
CA LYS A 591 -15.96 -1.69 2.21
C LYS A 591 -17.21 -0.91 1.79
N LEU A 592 -18.19 -0.79 2.68
CA LEU A 592 -19.45 -0.09 2.45
C LEU A 592 -19.34 1.37 2.90
N SER A 593 -20.01 2.25 2.17
CA SER A 593 -20.05 3.68 2.53
C SER A 593 -20.76 3.87 3.87
N PRO A 594 -20.29 4.77 4.75
CA PRO A 594 -20.95 5.09 6.01
C PRO A 594 -22.30 5.78 5.78
N VAL A 595 -23.21 5.68 6.75
CA VAL A 595 -24.54 6.31 6.75
C VAL A 595 -25.40 5.98 5.51
N THR A 596 -25.14 4.84 4.88
CA THR A 596 -25.75 4.42 3.62
C THR A 596 -26.64 3.19 3.84
N LEU A 597 -27.81 3.16 3.21
CA LEU A 597 -28.74 2.04 3.28
C LEU A 597 -28.39 1.01 2.19
N TYR A 598 -28.16 -0.24 2.61
CA TYR A 598 -27.83 -1.35 1.73
C TYR A 598 -28.88 -2.44 1.79
N GLU A 599 -29.08 -3.09 0.64
CA GLU A 599 -29.82 -4.34 0.50
C GLU A 599 -28.86 -5.47 0.09
N VAL A 600 -28.97 -6.61 0.76
CA VAL A 600 -28.22 -7.84 0.46
C VAL A 600 -29.18 -8.86 -0.12
N ALA A 601 -28.89 -9.41 -1.30
CA ALA A 601 -29.74 -10.38 -1.97
C ALA A 601 -28.95 -11.51 -2.65
N PHE A 602 -29.39 -12.76 -2.49
CA PHE A 602 -28.88 -13.88 -3.27
C PHE A 602 -29.40 -13.80 -4.71
N VAL A 603 -28.52 -13.94 -5.70
CA VAL A 603 -28.88 -13.99 -7.11
C VAL A 603 -28.88 -15.45 -7.55
N VAL A 604 -30.08 -16.00 -7.76
CA VAL A 604 -30.28 -17.42 -8.05
C VAL A 604 -31.22 -17.64 -9.22
N MET A 605 -31.20 -18.83 -9.78
CA MET A 605 -32.08 -19.25 -10.86
C MET A 605 -32.49 -20.71 -10.64
N MET A 606 -33.78 -21.00 -10.86
CA MET A 606 -34.31 -22.36 -10.85
C MET A 606 -34.36 -22.87 -12.29
N ASP A 607 -33.73 -23.97 -12.62
CA ASP A 607 -33.81 -24.54 -13.98
C ASP A 607 -34.93 -25.58 -14.12
N ASP A 608 -35.12 -26.07 -15.35
CA ASP A 608 -36.18 -27.05 -15.67
C ASP A 608 -36.04 -28.39 -14.92
N SER A 609 -34.87 -28.68 -14.34
CA SER A 609 -34.63 -29.88 -13.53
C SER A 609 -34.96 -29.67 -12.04
N ALA A 610 -35.42 -28.47 -11.65
CA ALA A 610 -35.74 -28.13 -10.28
C ALA A 610 -36.78 -29.06 -9.65
N ASN A 611 -36.37 -29.80 -8.61
CA ASN A 611 -37.23 -30.69 -7.84
C ASN A 611 -36.78 -30.75 -6.38
N GLY A 612 -37.65 -31.24 -5.49
CA GLY A 612 -37.33 -31.41 -4.06
C GLY A 612 -37.49 -30.16 -3.19
N TRP A 613 -38.07 -29.08 -3.72
CA TRP A 613 -38.20 -27.78 -3.05
C TRP A 613 -39.51 -27.59 -2.26
N SER A 614 -40.13 -28.68 -1.80
CA SER A 614 -41.40 -28.64 -1.06
C SER A 614 -41.30 -28.01 0.34
N PHE A 615 -40.08 -27.87 0.86
CA PHE A 615 -39.78 -27.19 2.12
C PHE A 615 -39.08 -25.87 1.81
N PRO A 616 -39.43 -24.77 2.51
CA PRO A 616 -38.83 -23.48 2.26
C PRO A 616 -37.36 -23.46 2.70
N VAL A 617 -36.57 -22.62 2.04
CA VAL A 617 -35.14 -22.40 2.34
C VAL A 617 -35.02 -21.23 3.31
N ASN A 618 -34.25 -21.40 4.38
CA ASN A 618 -33.97 -20.31 5.30
C ASN A 618 -32.91 -19.39 4.70
N ILE A 619 -33.21 -18.09 4.67
CA ILE A 619 -32.29 -17.05 4.23
C ILE A 619 -32.04 -16.14 5.42
N SER A 620 -30.78 -15.86 5.73
CA SER A 620 -30.40 -15.01 6.84
C SER A 620 -29.34 -13.97 6.48
N LEU A 621 -29.39 -12.84 7.17
CA LEU A 621 -28.38 -11.79 7.22
C LEU A 621 -28.09 -11.49 8.70
N SER A 622 -26.87 -11.76 9.13
CA SER A 622 -26.36 -11.43 10.45
C SER A 622 -25.41 -10.26 10.35
N LEU A 623 -25.66 -9.22 11.14
CA LEU A 623 -24.83 -8.03 11.25
C LEU A 623 -23.85 -8.17 12.43
N PRO A 624 -22.71 -7.46 12.39
CA PRO A 624 -21.73 -7.40 13.46
C PRO A 624 -22.28 -7.01 14.84
N ASP A 625 -23.34 -6.20 14.87
CA ASP A 625 -23.98 -5.72 16.10
C ASP A 625 -24.85 -6.77 16.80
N GLY A 626 -24.87 -8.00 16.25
CA GLY A 626 -25.69 -9.11 16.73
C GLY A 626 -27.10 -9.11 16.15
N THR A 627 -27.48 -8.11 15.34
CA THR A 627 -28.77 -8.10 14.64
C THR A 627 -28.80 -9.22 13.61
N ASN A 628 -29.85 -10.05 13.66
CA ASN A 628 -30.06 -11.13 12.70
C ASN A 628 -31.44 -10.98 12.05
N GLN A 629 -31.46 -10.90 10.73
CA GLN A 629 -32.66 -10.93 9.90
C GLN A 629 -32.74 -12.28 9.23
N GLN A 630 -33.84 -13.01 9.39
CA GLN A 630 -34.03 -14.30 8.74
C GLN A 630 -35.48 -14.49 8.30
N HIS A 631 -35.69 -15.17 7.18
CA HIS A 631 -37.00 -15.56 6.71
C HIS A 631 -36.93 -16.86 5.90
N ASN A 632 -38.09 -17.49 5.71
CA ASN A 632 -38.22 -18.72 4.94
C ASN A 632 -38.70 -18.40 3.52
N GLN A 633 -37.86 -18.67 2.53
CA GLN A 633 -38.14 -18.46 1.11
C GLN A 633 -38.73 -19.73 0.47
N ASP A 634 -39.90 -19.57 -0.14
CA ASP A 634 -40.52 -20.62 -0.95
C ASP A 634 -39.92 -20.61 -2.37
N MET A 635 -39.07 -21.58 -2.65
CA MET A 635 -38.34 -21.67 -3.92
C MET A 635 -39.24 -22.08 -5.10
N THR A 636 -40.42 -22.66 -4.83
CA THR A 636 -41.37 -23.09 -5.88
C THR A 636 -42.07 -21.93 -6.56
N LYS A 637 -42.03 -20.73 -5.95
CA LYS A 637 -42.63 -19.50 -6.48
C LYS A 637 -41.69 -18.69 -7.36
N LEU A 638 -40.42 -19.09 -7.46
CA LEU A 638 -39.45 -18.40 -8.30
C LEU A 638 -39.68 -18.76 -9.79
N PRO A 639 -39.54 -17.81 -10.71
CA PRO A 639 -39.67 -18.08 -12.14
C PRO A 639 -38.57 -19.05 -12.62
N THR A 640 -38.96 -20.04 -13.41
CA THR A 640 -38.03 -21.01 -14.01
C THR A 640 -37.21 -20.36 -15.11
N ASN A 641 -35.92 -20.70 -15.18
CA ASN A 641 -34.91 -20.19 -16.12
C ASN A 641 -34.73 -18.66 -16.12
N GLN A 642 -35.01 -18.01 -14.99
CA GLN A 642 -34.82 -16.57 -14.81
C GLN A 642 -34.03 -16.27 -13.54
N TRP A 643 -33.01 -15.41 -13.64
CA TRP A 643 -32.29 -14.90 -12.48
C TRP A 643 -33.22 -14.05 -11.62
N THR A 644 -33.29 -14.41 -10.34
CA THR A 644 -34.16 -13.77 -9.35
C THR A 644 -33.35 -13.38 -8.12
N HIS A 645 -33.69 -12.24 -7.54
CA HIS A 645 -33.07 -11.74 -6.32
C HIS A 645 -33.90 -12.20 -5.12
N ILE A 646 -33.26 -12.91 -4.18
CA ILE A 646 -33.85 -13.26 -2.89
C ILE A 646 -33.19 -12.38 -1.83
N THR A 647 -33.91 -11.35 -1.39
CA THR A 647 -33.40 -10.39 -0.40
C THR A 647 -33.17 -11.06 0.95
N ALA A 648 -31.92 -11.13 1.41
CA ALA A 648 -31.56 -11.63 2.72
C ALA A 648 -31.88 -10.63 3.84
N GLY A 649 -31.72 -9.33 3.57
CA GLY A 649 -32.06 -8.27 4.51
C GLY A 649 -31.59 -6.89 4.04
N LYS A 650 -31.97 -5.87 4.81
CA LYS A 650 -31.52 -4.48 4.60
C LYS A 650 -30.91 -3.92 5.87
N PHE A 651 -29.88 -3.10 5.75
CA PHE A 651 -29.27 -2.45 6.89
C PHE A 651 -28.68 -1.09 6.53
N LYS A 652 -28.60 -0.20 7.51
CA LYS A 652 -27.97 1.11 7.35
C LYS A 652 -26.64 1.12 8.08
N THR A 653 -25.58 1.51 7.38
CA THR A 653 -24.26 1.69 8.01
C THR A 653 -24.27 2.92 8.92
N SER A 654 -23.41 2.96 9.93
CA SER A 654 -23.37 4.05 10.93
C SER A 654 -22.15 4.96 10.73
N HIS A 655 -22.07 6.08 11.48
CA HIS A 655 -20.90 6.97 11.48
C HIS A 655 -19.65 6.32 12.09
N HIS A 656 -19.83 5.26 12.88
CA HIS A 656 -18.79 4.54 13.60
C HIS A 656 -19.00 3.04 13.37
N ASN A 657 -18.64 2.57 12.18
CA ASN A 657 -18.61 1.13 11.89
C ASN A 657 -17.48 0.39 12.68
N ASP A 658 -16.76 1.09 13.57
CA ASP A 658 -15.59 0.61 14.33
C ASP A 658 -15.92 -0.13 15.63
N GLN A 659 -17.20 -0.23 16.05
CA GLN A 659 -17.59 -0.81 17.35
C GLN A 659 -18.13 -2.24 17.31
N PHE A 660 -18.40 -2.82 16.14
CA PHE A 660 -18.98 -4.17 16.03
C PHE A 660 -18.23 -4.98 14.97
N GLY A 661 -17.89 -6.24 15.28
CA GLY A 661 -16.93 -7.07 14.51
C GLY A 661 -17.16 -7.19 13.00
N GLU A 662 -16.25 -6.57 12.24
CA GLU A 662 -15.67 -6.88 10.93
C GLU A 662 -16.55 -7.26 9.71
N ASP A 663 -17.40 -8.30 9.75
CA ASP A 663 -18.07 -8.85 8.56
C ASP A 663 -19.60 -8.91 8.69
N ILE A 664 -20.34 -8.56 7.64
CA ILE A 664 -21.72 -9.03 7.49
C ILE A 664 -21.70 -10.48 7.03
N HIS A 665 -22.57 -11.30 7.60
CA HIS A 665 -22.71 -12.71 7.24
C HIS A 665 -24.07 -12.96 6.61
N PHE A 666 -24.09 -13.67 5.49
CA PHE A 666 -25.34 -14.07 4.85
C PHE A 666 -25.33 -15.58 4.59
N SER A 667 -26.47 -16.21 4.84
CA SER A 667 -26.61 -17.66 4.67
C SER A 667 -27.89 -18.03 3.95
N MET A 668 -27.83 -19.16 3.26
CA MET A 668 -28.94 -19.85 2.63
C MET A 668 -28.84 -21.33 3.00
N HIS A 669 -29.76 -21.85 3.80
CA HIS A 669 -29.70 -23.25 4.24
C HIS A 669 -31.06 -23.95 4.31
N ASN A 670 -31.02 -25.26 4.13
CA ASN A 670 -32.15 -26.16 4.34
C ASN A 670 -31.65 -27.59 4.61
N TYR A 671 -31.84 -28.06 5.85
CA TYR A 671 -31.28 -29.31 6.37
C TYR A 671 -32.27 -30.51 6.36
N ASP A 672 -33.58 -30.25 6.49
CA ASP A 672 -34.58 -31.28 6.82
C ASP A 672 -35.52 -31.64 5.65
N SER A 673 -35.02 -31.66 4.41
CA SER A 673 -35.85 -31.83 3.20
C SER A 673 -35.43 -33.03 2.34
N PRO A 674 -36.33 -33.58 1.51
CA PRO A 674 -35.96 -34.48 0.42
C PRO A 674 -34.83 -33.91 -0.44
N TRP A 675 -34.18 -34.80 -1.19
CA TRP A 675 -33.18 -34.46 -2.18
C TRP A 675 -33.67 -33.36 -3.13
N LYS A 676 -32.85 -32.32 -3.32
CA LYS A 676 -33.15 -31.12 -4.10
C LYS A 676 -32.18 -30.98 -5.26
N ALA A 677 -32.67 -30.48 -6.39
CA ALA A 677 -31.88 -30.30 -7.60
C ALA A 677 -32.25 -29.00 -8.33
N GLY A 678 -31.44 -28.58 -9.30
CA GLY A 678 -31.82 -27.56 -10.29
C GLY A 678 -31.76 -26.11 -9.81
N LEU A 679 -31.05 -25.84 -8.71
CA LEU A 679 -30.73 -24.48 -8.27
C LEU A 679 -29.38 -24.04 -8.86
N SER A 680 -29.34 -22.88 -9.49
CA SER A 680 -28.12 -22.21 -9.92
C SER A 680 -27.89 -20.95 -9.09
N ILE A 681 -26.66 -20.77 -8.59
CA ILE A 681 -26.26 -19.64 -7.75
C ILE A 681 -25.22 -18.82 -8.52
N LYS A 682 -25.53 -17.55 -8.77
CA LYS A 682 -24.59 -16.58 -9.36
C LYS A 682 -23.71 -15.95 -8.29
N GLY A 683 -24.31 -15.58 -7.16
CA GLY A 683 -23.62 -14.90 -6.07
C GLY A 683 -24.57 -14.17 -5.13
N VAL A 684 -24.03 -13.23 -4.38
CA VAL A 684 -24.76 -12.33 -3.48
C VAL A 684 -24.49 -10.88 -3.86
N LEU A 685 -25.55 -10.16 -4.17
CA LEU A 685 -25.55 -8.76 -4.53
C LEU A 685 -25.72 -7.89 -3.28
N ILE A 686 -24.89 -6.86 -3.13
CA ILE A 686 -24.95 -5.86 -2.07
C ILE A 686 -25.01 -4.50 -2.76
N GLN A 687 -26.15 -3.82 -2.67
CA GLN A 687 -26.37 -2.57 -3.40
C GLN A 687 -27.01 -1.51 -2.53
N THR A 688 -26.74 -0.24 -2.83
CA THR A 688 -27.41 0.88 -2.19
C THR A 688 -28.90 0.91 -2.55
N THR A 689 -29.74 1.32 -1.62
CA THR A 689 -31.16 1.56 -1.88
C THR A 689 -31.54 2.96 -1.39
N ASN A 690 -32.20 3.74 -2.24
CA ASN A 690 -32.72 5.07 -1.91
C ASN A 690 -33.87 5.04 -0.92
#